data_AF-A0A3M1XJD0-F1
#
_entry.id   AF-A0A3M1XJD0-F1
#
_cell.length_a   1.000
_cell.length_b   1.000
_cell.length_c   1.000
_cell.angle_alpha   90.00
_cell.angle_beta   90.00
_cell.angle_gamma   90.00
#
_symmetry.space_group_name_H-M   'P 1'
#
loop_
_entity.id
_entity.type
_entity.pdbx_description
1 polymer ?
#
loop_
_entity_poly.entity_id
_entity_poly.type
_entity_poly.pdbx_seq_one_letter_code
_entity_poly.pdbx_strand_id
1 'polypeptide(L)'
;MMKLLLVSATAFLISLWTVRLVRGFALRHRIGSLPTARRIHTEFKPVLGGLGIALGFWTGLVLACAVGLLPWSIWFRYGGFFAGYLIIVLVGLVDDVRGLGSVSKFSGEFVAAGVAVLGGTVVEAFVGPHGHMLSLGHFALPFSLLWFVYIINAVNLIDGLDGLAAGISLIALLGFALIAHMGMNETLLVMTLICVAAILGFLRFNVHPASIFMGDVGSLQLGYLLAFCSLEGLKVANSNNVYFLAALVLLGVPLTDTLTSFLRRLGRGENPFKPDREHIHHRLLKLGLTHGQTVVLMWLFGLFYMVLGVLMVYYREFTATVLFLLAFVFSLYWVWRLGYLESRQGSRLQAGETPFPAPVSWSRIWHQIWLLVGDLVGVNAALLVTIWFKFYSGLIQPPTTRPLSEFIEAPVCLLLSLGWILLFWLNGLYSMSWDLSRFDKAARITKVILFGVLVLGLITADPTRPFNRSQISTLFVYLAALVVLVNLIRLWIIGLEKRYRILEYSPKNTLLVGTSRKARNLLKDIEGNPHLLYRVVGVLEKRSTAREFQGYPIWSGLEQLPGLVQEKKIEEVIIALNGSPRQELLHLLSTCDRLGVTVKTLPELKDMAAVRNPELAGHALVRLFPEPMVLWQWMVKRTLDMLIAASILLLSFPFILVLLALVARRYGRAPLVAVPVLGKYGRPFPLYLIRISARDDLCLQAYQASVNRAQLDALGKFLYNSYAYKLPALWSVFIGHMSLVGPRPETAEWYRRYSGQLPFLHRRLLVRPGLTGLAQVKYRFDHSQRDLRERVKFDVYYVENLSLRMDLRILLLSLLLLIRQGNRAGKDE
;
A
#
# COMPACT_ATOMS: atom_id res chain seq x y z
N MET A 1 -7.02 40.06 14.39
CA MET A 1 -6.33 39.89 13.11
C MET A 1 -4.96 40.60 13.06
N MET A 2 -4.89 41.93 13.18
CA MET A 2 -3.63 42.69 13.06
C MET A 2 -2.51 42.23 14.02
N LYS A 3 -2.83 42.00 15.30
CA LYS A 3 -1.89 41.47 16.29
C LYS A 3 -1.31 40.10 15.88
N LEU A 4 -2.15 39.23 15.32
CA LEU A 4 -1.76 37.87 14.93
C LEU A 4 -0.83 37.91 13.70
N LEU A 5 -1.13 38.79 12.74
CA LEU A 5 -0.25 39.03 11.60
C LEU A 5 1.11 39.57 12.05
N LEU A 6 1.14 40.51 13.00
CA LEU A 6 2.37 41.04 13.58
C LEU A 6 3.21 39.93 14.21
N VAL A 7 2.61 39.12 15.09
CA VAL A 7 3.29 38.02 15.78
C VAL A 7 3.84 36.98 14.80
N SER A 8 3.04 36.56 13.82
CA SER A 8 3.48 35.61 12.79
C SER A 8 4.58 36.21 11.91
N ALA A 9 4.48 37.48 11.50
CA ALA A 9 5.52 38.15 10.73
C ALA A 9 6.84 38.23 11.52
N THR A 10 6.78 38.55 12.81
CA THR A 10 7.96 38.57 13.68
C THR A 10 8.60 37.17 13.79
N ALA A 11 7.81 36.12 14.02
CA ALA A 11 8.32 34.75 14.08
C ALA A 11 9.00 34.32 12.76
N PHE A 12 8.39 34.66 11.63
CA PHE A 12 8.97 34.43 10.30
C PHE A 12 10.30 35.17 10.12
N LEU A 13 10.34 36.47 10.42
CA LEU A 13 11.54 37.29 10.27
C LEU A 13 12.65 36.80 11.20
N ILE A 14 12.36 36.53 12.47
CA ILE A 14 13.38 36.05 13.42
C ILE A 14 13.93 34.70 12.98
N SER A 15 13.09 33.79 12.50
CA SER A 15 13.57 32.53 11.91
C SER A 15 14.47 32.79 10.71
N LEU A 16 14.03 33.61 9.75
CA LEU A 16 14.80 33.95 8.54
C LEU A 16 16.19 34.53 8.87
N TRP A 17 16.24 35.48 9.81
CA TRP A 17 17.48 36.12 10.27
C TRP A 17 18.38 35.15 11.01
N THR A 18 17.82 34.37 11.93
CA THR A 18 18.57 33.36 12.71
C THR A 18 19.19 32.31 11.80
N VAL A 19 18.42 31.76 10.85
CA VAL A 19 18.95 30.76 9.90
C VAL A 19 20.11 31.32 9.08
N ARG A 20 20.01 32.59 8.65
CA ARG A 20 21.10 33.26 7.93
C ARG A 20 22.37 33.38 8.78
N LEU A 21 22.25 33.74 10.06
CA LEU A 21 23.37 33.84 11.00
C LEU A 21 24.00 32.48 11.30
N VAL A 22 23.17 31.51 11.67
CA VAL A 22 23.58 30.16 12.03
C VAL A 22 24.21 29.44 10.85
N ARG A 23 23.73 29.65 9.62
CA ARG A 23 24.39 29.14 8.41
C ARG A 23 25.83 29.66 8.29
N GLY A 24 26.06 30.96 8.51
CA GLY A 24 27.39 31.54 8.49
C GLY A 24 28.30 30.95 9.58
N PHE A 25 27.77 30.77 10.78
CA PHE A 25 28.48 30.12 11.89
C PHE A 25 28.84 28.67 11.59
N ALA A 26 27.88 27.87 11.13
CA ALA A 26 28.06 26.46 10.81
C ALA A 26 29.11 26.24 9.70
N LEU A 27 29.14 27.13 8.69
CA LEU A 27 30.16 27.11 7.65
C LEU A 27 31.56 27.43 8.19
N ARG A 28 31.69 28.43 9.07
CA ARG A 28 32.99 28.80 9.70
C ARG A 28 33.56 27.69 10.58
N HIS A 29 32.71 27.03 11.35
CA HIS A 29 33.12 25.98 12.30
C HIS A 29 33.01 24.55 11.73
N ARG A 30 32.67 24.40 10.44
CA ARG A 30 32.45 23.10 9.77
C ARG A 30 31.48 22.17 10.51
N ILE A 31 30.44 22.74 11.10
CA ILE A 31 29.35 22.00 11.74
C ILE A 31 28.34 21.62 10.65
N GLY A 32 28.35 20.36 10.23
CA GLY A 32 27.48 19.91 9.16
C GLY A 32 27.73 18.49 8.71
N SER A 33 26.98 18.06 7.70
CA SER A 33 27.12 16.71 7.18
C SER A 33 28.23 16.65 6.13
N LEU A 34 29.28 15.88 6.42
CA LEU A 34 30.30 15.51 5.45
C LEU A 34 29.73 14.49 4.42
N PRO A 35 30.12 14.57 3.14
CA PRO A 35 29.73 13.59 2.14
C PRO A 35 30.25 12.21 2.57
N THR A 36 29.34 11.35 3.02
CA THR A 36 29.63 9.96 3.42
C THR A 36 28.96 9.05 2.42
N ALA A 37 29.49 7.86 2.15
CA ALA A 37 28.91 6.82 1.27
C ALA A 37 27.44 6.39 1.62
N ARG A 38 26.85 6.99 2.67
CA ARG A 38 25.48 6.77 3.14
C ARG A 38 24.49 7.90 2.79
N ARG A 39 24.94 9.09 2.37
CA ARG A 39 24.08 10.26 2.05
C ARG A 39 24.20 10.62 0.57
N ILE A 40 23.10 11.10 -0.03
CA ILE A 40 22.98 11.37 -1.47
C ILE A 40 23.75 12.64 -1.91
N HIS A 41 24.18 13.47 -0.95
CA HIS A 41 24.86 14.75 -1.23
C HIS A 41 26.37 14.56 -1.43
N THR A 42 26.88 15.19 -2.48
CA THR A 42 28.31 15.21 -2.86
C THR A 42 29.11 16.35 -2.22
N GLU A 43 28.44 17.33 -1.61
CA GLU A 43 29.05 18.53 -1.02
C GLU A 43 28.73 18.67 0.49
N PHE A 44 29.64 19.31 1.24
CA PHE A 44 29.41 19.64 2.66
C PHE A 44 28.22 20.60 2.79
N LYS A 45 27.23 20.22 3.59
CA LYS A 45 26.06 21.06 3.89
C LYS A 45 26.00 21.39 5.37
N PRO A 46 25.88 22.68 5.74
CA PRO A 46 25.77 23.10 7.14
C PRO A 46 24.47 22.57 7.77
N VAL A 47 24.53 22.29 9.06
CA VAL A 47 23.40 21.85 9.90
C VAL A 47 23.10 22.97 10.93
N LEU A 48 22.07 22.82 11.78
CA LEU A 48 21.59 23.80 12.79
C LEU A 48 20.44 24.73 12.34
N GLY A 49 19.83 24.49 11.19
CA GLY A 49 18.69 25.27 10.72
C GLY A 49 17.49 25.29 11.67
N GLY A 50 17.32 24.23 12.48
CA GLY A 50 16.29 24.11 13.51
C GLY A 50 16.34 25.22 14.58
N LEU A 51 17.51 25.82 14.86
CA LEU A 51 17.61 26.93 15.80
C LEU A 51 16.80 28.16 15.36
N GLY A 52 16.67 28.38 14.06
CA GLY A 52 15.81 29.44 13.53
C GLY A 52 14.34 29.22 13.83
N ILE A 53 13.88 27.97 13.73
CA ILE A 53 12.51 27.61 14.06
C ILE A 53 12.26 27.77 15.56
N ALA A 54 13.19 27.29 16.40
CA ALA A 54 13.08 27.40 17.86
C ALA A 54 13.01 28.87 18.32
N LEU A 55 13.92 29.72 17.84
CA LEU A 55 13.98 31.13 18.22
C LEU A 55 12.79 31.92 17.67
N GLY A 56 12.36 31.66 16.43
CA GLY A 56 11.14 32.23 15.87
C GLY A 56 9.90 31.87 16.69
N PHE A 57 9.79 30.61 17.13
CA PHE A 57 8.70 30.16 17.99
C PHE A 57 8.69 30.84 19.36
N TRP A 58 9.81 30.81 20.09
CA TRP A 58 9.90 31.43 21.42
C TRP A 58 9.62 32.93 21.42
N THR A 59 10.23 33.65 20.49
CA THR A 59 10.03 35.11 20.36
C THR A 59 8.60 35.45 19.93
N GLY A 60 8.01 34.66 19.04
CA GLY A 60 6.60 34.79 18.68
C GLY A 60 5.68 34.59 19.88
N LEU A 61 5.95 33.62 20.76
CA LEU A 61 5.16 33.38 21.97
C LEU A 61 5.26 34.52 22.99
N VAL A 62 6.47 35.02 23.24
CA VAL A 62 6.68 36.16 24.14
C VAL A 62 5.96 37.39 23.59
N LEU A 63 6.08 37.66 22.28
CA LEU A 63 5.39 38.77 21.66
C LEU A 63 3.87 38.60 21.71
N ALA A 64 3.35 37.39 21.49
CA ALA A 64 1.93 37.08 21.60
C ALA A 64 1.38 37.40 23.01
N CYS A 65 2.15 37.13 24.06
CA CYS A 65 1.80 37.54 25.42
C CYS A 65 1.84 39.07 25.58
N ALA A 66 2.91 39.70 25.09
CA ALA A 66 3.12 41.14 25.22
C ALA A 66 2.04 41.98 24.51
N VAL A 67 1.55 41.54 23.35
CA VAL A 67 0.46 42.23 22.62
C VAL A 67 -0.93 41.82 23.08
N GLY A 68 -1.04 40.94 24.08
CA GLY A 68 -2.30 40.45 24.63
C GLY A 68 -3.10 39.54 23.69
N LEU A 69 -2.43 38.76 22.84
CA LEU A 69 -3.06 37.63 22.11
C LEU A 69 -3.12 36.37 22.97
N LEU A 70 -2.17 36.18 23.87
CA LEU A 70 -2.14 35.09 24.83
C LEU A 70 -1.99 35.65 26.25
N PRO A 71 -2.60 35.01 27.26
CA PRO A 71 -2.37 35.39 28.63
C PRO A 71 -0.98 34.91 29.09
N TRP A 72 -0.34 35.65 30.00
CA TRP A 72 0.92 35.22 30.62
C TRP A 72 0.78 33.92 31.43
N SER A 73 -0.44 33.52 31.79
CA SER A 73 -0.70 32.25 32.48
C SER A 73 -0.35 31.01 31.64
N ILE A 74 -0.16 31.14 30.32
CA ILE A 74 0.26 30.00 29.48
C ILE A 74 1.58 29.39 29.96
N TRP A 75 2.49 30.20 30.51
CA TRP A 75 3.81 29.77 30.99
C TRP A 75 3.68 28.83 32.18
N PHE A 76 2.70 29.06 33.04
CA PHE A 76 2.38 28.19 34.17
C PHE A 76 1.55 26.98 33.70
N ARG A 77 0.52 27.21 32.89
CA ARG A 77 -0.40 26.17 32.39
C ARG A 77 0.31 25.10 31.54
N TYR A 78 1.26 25.50 30.71
CA TYR A 78 2.03 24.62 29.83
C TYR A 78 3.52 24.57 30.21
N GLY A 79 3.86 24.87 31.47
CA GLY A 79 5.25 24.94 31.94
C GLY A 79 6.04 23.66 31.70
N GLY A 80 5.44 22.49 31.95
CA GLY A 80 6.08 21.20 31.65
C GLY A 80 6.31 20.99 30.15
N PHE A 81 5.36 21.38 29.29
CA PHE A 81 5.54 21.33 27.85
C PHE A 81 6.70 22.23 27.39
N PHE A 82 6.78 23.46 27.91
CA PHE A 82 7.84 24.42 27.56
C PHE A 82 9.22 23.97 28.06
N ALA A 83 9.30 23.41 29.26
CA ALA A 83 10.53 22.82 29.79
C ALA A 83 10.98 21.62 28.95
N GLY A 84 10.07 20.69 28.62
CA GLY A 84 10.38 19.58 27.72
C GLY A 84 10.78 20.03 26.31
N TYR A 85 10.17 21.10 25.78
CA TYR A 85 10.54 21.69 24.49
C TYR A 85 11.96 22.28 24.51
N LEU A 86 12.36 22.92 25.61
CA LEU A 86 13.74 23.38 25.76
C LEU A 86 14.72 22.20 25.80
N ILE A 87 14.39 21.14 26.55
CA ILE A 87 15.21 19.92 26.64
C ILE A 87 15.39 19.30 25.24
N ILE A 88 14.31 19.14 24.46
CA ILE A 88 14.42 18.49 23.14
C ILE A 88 15.24 19.31 22.15
N VAL A 89 15.12 20.66 22.18
CA VAL A 89 15.96 21.56 21.38
C VAL A 89 17.44 21.43 21.77
N LEU A 90 17.74 21.35 23.06
CA LEU A 90 19.11 21.17 23.56
C LEU A 90 19.67 19.79 23.19
N VAL A 91 18.88 18.73 23.30
CA VAL A 91 19.29 17.37 22.89
C VAL A 91 19.64 17.34 21.41
N GLY A 92 18.78 17.91 20.56
CA GLY A 92 19.05 18.01 19.12
C GLY A 92 20.27 18.87 18.82
N LEU A 93 20.50 19.95 19.58
CA LEU A 93 21.66 20.83 19.40
C LEU A 93 22.97 20.11 19.75
N VAL A 94 22.96 19.34 20.84
CA VAL A 94 24.11 18.54 21.25
C VAL A 94 24.37 17.44 20.22
N ASP A 95 23.34 16.80 19.66
CA ASP A 95 23.50 15.80 18.60
C ASP A 95 24.10 16.42 17.33
N ASP A 96 23.56 17.54 16.85
CA ASP A 96 24.05 18.20 15.63
C ASP A 96 25.52 18.67 15.75
N VAL A 97 25.97 19.04 16.96
CA VAL A 97 27.33 19.55 17.20
C VAL A 97 28.33 18.43 17.57
N ARG A 98 27.92 17.47 18.42
CA ARG A 98 28.82 16.46 18.98
C ARG A 98 28.56 15.04 18.48
N GLY A 99 27.37 14.76 17.94
CA GLY A 99 26.89 13.43 17.58
C GLY A 99 26.60 12.56 18.82
N LEU A 100 25.33 12.36 19.17
CA LEU A 100 24.97 11.49 20.27
C LEU A 100 24.79 10.04 19.80
N GLY A 101 25.08 9.10 20.71
CA GLY A 101 24.69 7.71 20.52
C GLY A 101 23.16 7.55 20.56
N SER A 102 22.63 6.54 19.87
CA SER A 102 21.17 6.32 19.79
C SER A 102 20.49 6.18 21.16
N VAL A 103 21.17 5.63 22.16
CA VAL A 103 20.64 5.48 23.53
C VAL A 103 20.56 6.83 24.25
N SER A 104 21.60 7.67 24.16
CA SER A 104 21.62 8.99 24.80
C SER A 104 20.57 9.91 24.19
N LYS A 105 20.43 9.87 22.86
CA LYS A 105 19.39 10.61 22.14
C LYS A 105 17.99 10.18 22.57
N PHE A 106 17.71 8.88 22.54
CA PHE A 106 16.42 8.33 22.98
C PHE A 106 16.11 8.65 24.45
N SER A 107 17.11 8.63 25.33
CA SER A 107 16.95 9.02 26.73
C SER A 107 16.56 10.49 26.87
N GLY A 108 17.17 11.38 26.08
CA GLY A 108 16.80 12.80 26.03
C GLY A 108 15.36 13.03 25.54
N GLU A 109 14.93 12.29 24.52
CA GLU A 109 13.55 12.31 24.02
C GLU A 109 12.55 11.85 25.10
N PHE A 110 12.89 10.77 25.81
CA PHE A 110 12.06 10.23 26.89
C PHE A 110 11.93 11.20 28.08
N VAL A 111 13.03 11.85 28.46
CA VAL A 111 13.03 12.89 29.52
C VAL A 111 12.20 14.09 29.10
N ALA A 112 12.41 14.63 27.89
CA ALA A 112 11.63 15.76 27.38
C ALA A 112 10.13 15.45 27.36
N ALA A 113 9.75 14.28 26.84
CA ALA A 113 8.38 13.80 26.81
C ALA A 113 7.80 13.62 28.24
N GLY A 114 8.59 13.03 29.15
CA GLY A 114 8.20 12.83 30.55
C GLY A 114 7.88 14.12 31.28
N VAL A 115 8.71 15.16 31.09
CA VAL A 115 8.46 16.49 31.69
C VAL A 115 7.15 17.11 31.15
N ALA A 116 6.86 16.93 29.86
CA ALA A 116 5.60 17.39 29.26
C ALA A 116 4.37 16.67 29.85
N VAL A 117 4.45 15.33 29.92
CA VAL A 117 3.38 14.46 30.43
C VAL A 117 3.12 14.70 31.92
N LEU A 118 4.18 14.77 32.74
CA LEU A 118 4.06 15.09 34.17
C LEU A 118 3.55 16.53 34.40
N GLY A 119 3.80 17.44 33.45
CA GLY A 119 3.26 18.79 33.43
C GLY A 119 1.80 18.90 32.98
N GLY A 120 1.10 17.80 32.70
CA GLY A 120 -0.33 17.76 32.40
C GLY A 120 -0.69 17.60 30.92
N THR A 121 0.28 17.41 30.01
CA THR A 121 0.00 17.03 28.61
C THR A 121 -0.29 15.53 28.51
N VAL A 122 -1.47 15.14 29.02
CA VAL A 122 -1.92 13.75 29.12
C VAL A 122 -3.26 13.57 28.42
N VAL A 123 -3.46 12.38 27.83
CA VAL A 123 -4.78 11.92 27.37
C VAL A 123 -5.36 10.97 28.41
N GLU A 124 -6.47 11.37 29.00
CA GLU A 124 -7.09 10.64 30.13
C GLU A 124 -8.17 9.65 29.68
N ALA A 125 -8.87 9.95 28.57
CA ALA A 125 -9.93 9.12 28.05
C ALA A 125 -10.14 9.31 26.54
N PHE A 126 -10.72 8.30 25.90
CA PHE A 126 -11.26 8.35 24.55
C PHE A 126 -12.79 8.28 24.61
N VAL A 127 -13.49 8.98 23.72
CA VAL A 127 -14.97 8.98 23.67
C VAL A 127 -15.47 8.00 22.60
N GLY A 128 -15.62 6.73 22.96
CA GLY A 128 -16.13 5.65 22.10
C GLY A 128 -17.45 5.96 21.38
N PRO A 129 -17.80 5.14 20.36
CA PRO A 129 -19.06 5.31 19.61
C PRO A 129 -20.25 5.40 20.56
N HIS A 130 -21.22 6.29 20.27
CA HIS A 130 -22.39 6.57 21.12
C HIS A 130 -22.07 7.28 22.46
N GLY A 131 -20.90 7.90 22.59
CA GLY A 131 -20.54 8.73 23.75
C GLY A 131 -19.97 7.96 24.95
N HIS A 132 -19.68 6.66 24.80
CA HIS A 132 -19.08 5.87 25.87
C HIS A 132 -17.62 6.27 26.12
N MET A 133 -17.31 6.81 27.30
CA MET A 133 -15.93 7.16 27.65
C MET A 133 -15.10 5.92 28.02
N LEU A 134 -14.07 5.64 27.23
CA LEU A 134 -13.01 4.69 27.53
C LEU A 134 -11.90 5.43 28.29
N SER A 135 -11.95 5.39 29.62
CA SER A 135 -10.88 5.92 30.46
C SER A 135 -9.62 5.07 30.34
N LEU A 136 -8.47 5.72 30.15
CA LEU A 136 -7.17 5.06 30.14
C LEU A 136 -6.65 4.77 31.56
N GLY A 137 -7.12 5.50 32.56
CA GLY A 137 -6.65 5.38 33.95
C GLY A 137 -5.13 5.41 34.04
N HIS A 138 -4.55 4.37 34.64
CA HIS A 138 -3.10 4.23 34.81
C HIS A 138 -2.32 4.14 33.49
N PHE A 139 -2.98 3.80 32.36
CA PHE A 139 -2.34 3.77 31.04
C PHE A 139 -2.22 5.14 30.37
N ALA A 140 -2.85 6.19 30.91
CA ALA A 140 -2.84 7.54 30.34
C ALA A 140 -1.42 8.12 30.21
N LEU A 141 -0.63 8.02 31.29
CA LEU A 141 0.76 8.48 31.35
C LEU A 141 1.68 7.72 30.38
N PRO A 142 1.79 6.37 30.43
CA PRO A 142 2.68 5.64 29.53
C PRO A 142 2.24 5.77 28.07
N PHE A 143 0.94 5.85 27.78
CA PHE A 143 0.45 6.09 26.43
C PHE A 143 0.91 7.45 25.90
N SER A 144 0.69 8.54 26.65
CA SER A 144 1.06 9.90 26.24
C SER A 144 2.57 10.04 26.07
N LEU A 145 3.35 9.41 26.95
CA LEU A 145 4.80 9.38 26.89
C LEU A 145 5.33 8.68 25.62
N LEU A 146 4.83 7.47 25.36
CA LEU A 146 5.19 6.71 24.16
C LEU A 146 4.72 7.42 22.89
N TRP A 147 3.58 8.12 22.96
CA TRP A 147 3.08 8.92 21.85
C TRP A 147 4.05 10.04 21.45
N PHE A 148 4.54 10.82 22.40
CA PHE A 148 5.56 11.84 22.15
C PHE A 148 6.80 11.23 21.51
N VAL A 149 7.40 10.21 22.13
CA VAL A 149 8.62 9.57 21.63
C VAL A 149 8.43 9.01 20.23
N TYR A 150 7.27 8.42 19.94
CA TYR A 150 6.96 7.88 18.63
C TYR A 150 6.86 8.96 17.55
N ILE A 151 6.12 10.05 17.79
CA ILE A 151 5.99 11.14 16.80
C ILE A 151 7.33 11.87 16.59
N ILE A 152 8.11 12.09 17.66
CA ILE A 152 9.46 12.64 17.59
C ILE A 152 10.34 11.82 16.63
N ASN A 153 10.37 10.51 16.83
CA ASN A 153 11.14 9.61 15.96
C ASN A 153 10.57 9.54 14.54
N ALA A 154 9.25 9.63 14.38
CA ALA A 154 8.62 9.57 13.06
C ALA A 154 8.96 10.76 12.17
N VAL A 155 8.98 11.97 12.74
CA VAL A 155 9.41 13.17 12.00
C VAL A 155 10.91 13.11 11.71
N ASN A 156 11.72 12.66 12.68
CA ASN A 156 13.15 12.48 12.50
C ASN A 156 13.52 11.49 11.38
N LEU A 157 12.74 10.42 11.21
CA LEU A 157 12.98 9.43 10.14
C LEU A 157 12.57 9.92 8.75
N ILE A 158 11.63 10.87 8.65
CA ILE A 158 11.22 11.46 7.38
C ILE A 158 12.21 12.50 6.87
N ASP A 159 13.08 13.05 7.73
CA ASP A 159 14.08 14.07 7.38
C ASP A 159 15.24 13.51 6.55
N GLY A 160 14.94 13.06 5.33
CA GLY A 160 15.88 12.45 4.39
C GLY A 160 16.05 13.20 3.07
N LEU A 161 15.24 14.24 2.82
CA LEU A 161 15.28 15.07 1.60
C LEU A 161 15.08 16.56 1.94
N ASP A 162 15.68 17.44 1.14
CA ASP A 162 15.63 18.90 1.23
C ASP A 162 14.15 19.38 1.21
N GLY A 163 13.70 20.03 2.29
CA GLY A 163 12.33 20.56 2.42
C GLY A 163 11.24 19.54 2.79
N LEU A 164 11.57 18.24 2.92
CA LEU A 164 10.57 17.20 3.12
C LEU A 164 9.92 17.25 4.52
N ALA A 165 10.70 17.08 5.58
CA ALA A 165 10.18 17.01 6.95
C ALA A 165 9.55 18.33 7.41
N ALA A 166 10.20 19.46 7.10
CA ALA A 166 9.66 20.79 7.38
C ALA A 166 8.35 21.07 6.64
N GLY A 167 8.25 20.69 5.36
CA GLY A 167 7.01 20.88 4.58
C GLY A 167 5.85 19.98 5.04
N ILE A 168 6.11 18.70 5.36
CA ILE A 168 5.07 17.81 5.93
C ILE A 168 4.59 18.34 7.29
N SER A 169 5.51 18.78 8.14
CA SER A 169 5.17 19.34 9.45
C SER A 169 4.39 20.66 9.34
N LEU A 170 4.76 21.53 8.40
CA LEU A 170 4.02 22.75 8.09
C LEU A 170 2.56 22.44 7.72
N ILE A 171 2.34 21.46 6.84
CA ILE A 171 0.99 21.05 6.41
C ILE A 171 0.18 20.49 7.59
N ALA A 172 0.80 19.65 8.42
CA ALA A 172 0.13 19.09 9.61
C ALA A 172 -0.23 20.19 10.63
N LEU A 173 0.68 21.14 10.89
CA LEU A 173 0.44 22.28 11.79
C LEU A 173 -0.65 23.21 11.27
N LEU A 174 -0.75 23.43 9.96
CA LEU A 174 -1.88 24.15 9.36
C LEU A 174 -3.20 23.40 9.59
N GLY A 175 -3.21 22.07 9.48
CA GLY A 175 -4.35 21.25 9.83
C GLY A 175 -4.76 21.41 11.30
N PHE A 176 -3.79 21.36 12.22
CA PHE A 176 -4.05 21.60 13.65
C PHE A 176 -4.53 23.01 13.94
N ALA A 177 -4.02 24.03 13.25
CA ALA A 177 -4.50 25.41 13.36
C ALA A 177 -5.97 25.52 12.96
N LEU A 178 -6.37 24.90 11.84
CA LEU A 178 -7.76 24.88 11.38
C LEU A 178 -8.68 24.17 12.39
N ILE A 179 -8.25 23.02 12.92
CA ILE A 179 -9.00 22.29 13.95
C ILE A 179 -9.11 23.10 15.24
N ALA A 180 -8.01 23.74 15.68
CA ALA A 180 -8.01 24.59 16.87
C ALA A 180 -8.96 25.78 16.73
N HIS A 181 -9.02 26.37 15.52
CA HIS A 181 -9.99 27.43 15.22
C HIS A 181 -11.43 26.93 15.29
N MET A 182 -11.74 25.77 14.69
CA MET A 182 -13.08 25.16 14.75
C MET A 182 -13.51 24.83 16.18
N GLY A 183 -12.55 24.39 17.00
CA GLY A 183 -12.78 24.05 18.39
C GLY A 183 -12.66 25.22 19.37
N MET A 184 -12.54 26.46 18.88
CA MET A 184 -12.43 27.69 19.70
C MET A 184 -11.25 27.67 20.70
N ASN A 185 -10.19 26.92 20.43
CA ASN A 185 -8.96 26.92 21.23
C ASN A 185 -7.96 27.95 20.68
N GLU A 186 -8.10 29.19 21.14
CA GLU A 186 -7.24 30.30 20.72
C GLU A 186 -5.76 30.07 21.06
N THR A 187 -5.46 29.41 22.18
CA THR A 187 -4.07 29.16 22.59
C THR A 187 -3.36 28.25 21.59
N LEU A 188 -3.97 27.11 21.27
CA LEU A 188 -3.41 26.17 20.31
C LEU A 188 -3.33 26.77 18.89
N LEU A 189 -4.34 27.58 18.49
CA LEU A 189 -4.35 28.29 17.22
C LEU A 189 -3.16 29.26 17.09
N VAL A 190 -2.91 30.10 18.10
CA VAL A 190 -1.80 31.07 18.05
C VAL A 190 -0.45 30.35 18.07
N MET A 191 -0.26 29.33 18.92
CA MET A 191 0.98 28.55 18.98
C MET A 191 1.31 27.87 17.64
N THR A 192 0.32 27.24 17.01
CA THR A 192 0.50 26.56 15.71
C THR A 192 0.83 27.55 14.60
N LEU A 193 0.16 28.71 14.52
CA LEU A 193 0.43 29.73 13.51
C LEU A 193 1.81 30.39 13.67
N ILE A 194 2.26 30.63 14.91
CA ILE A 194 3.63 31.09 15.18
C ILE A 194 4.65 30.07 14.64
N CYS A 195 4.41 28.79 14.90
CA CYS A 195 5.30 27.72 14.43
C CYS A 195 5.30 27.62 12.89
N VAL A 196 4.13 27.69 12.25
CA VAL A 196 3.99 27.74 10.78
C VAL A 196 4.83 28.88 10.21
N ALA A 197 4.73 30.08 10.79
CA ALA A 197 5.49 31.24 10.34
C ALA A 197 7.01 31.05 10.51
N ALA A 198 7.45 30.49 11.64
CA ALA A 198 8.87 30.17 11.88
C ALA A 198 9.40 29.11 10.89
N ILE A 199 8.61 28.08 10.55
CA ILE A 199 8.97 27.07 9.55
C ILE A 199 9.07 27.69 8.15
N LEU A 200 8.16 28.58 7.77
CA LEU A 200 8.22 29.29 6.49
C LEU A 200 9.51 30.10 6.34
N GLY A 201 9.97 30.75 7.42
CA GLY A 201 11.26 31.47 7.46
C GLY A 201 12.44 30.54 7.20
N PHE A 202 12.42 29.34 7.77
CA PHE A 202 13.44 28.31 7.56
C PHE A 202 13.39 27.67 6.17
N LEU A 203 12.19 27.34 5.66
CA LEU A 203 11.99 26.68 4.37
C LEU A 203 12.61 27.47 3.22
N ARG A 204 12.69 28.80 3.31
CA ARG A 204 13.38 29.66 2.34
C ARG A 204 14.82 29.23 2.05
N PHE A 205 15.49 28.60 3.02
CA PHE A 205 16.87 28.12 2.92
C PHE A 205 16.99 26.59 2.76
N ASN A 206 15.92 25.85 2.99
CA ASN A 206 15.89 24.38 3.04
C ASN A 206 15.21 23.73 1.82
N VAL A 207 14.44 24.47 1.03
CA VAL A 207 13.91 23.97 -0.26
C VAL A 207 15.06 23.60 -1.20
N HIS A 208 14.89 22.48 -1.92
CA HIS A 208 15.91 21.95 -2.83
C HIS A 208 16.32 22.96 -3.92
N PRO A 209 17.62 23.20 -4.15
CA PRO A 209 18.76 22.66 -3.39
C PRO A 209 18.96 23.38 -2.04
N ALA A 210 18.94 22.62 -0.94
CA ALA A 210 19.05 23.18 0.41
C ALA A 210 20.43 23.82 0.65
N SER A 211 20.41 25.03 1.19
CA SER A 211 21.59 25.79 1.61
C SER A 211 22.01 25.53 3.07
N ILE A 212 21.12 24.95 3.86
CA ILE A 212 21.30 24.50 5.25
C ILE A 212 20.29 23.40 5.57
N PHE A 213 20.71 22.43 6.35
CA PHE A 213 19.83 21.38 6.89
C PHE A 213 19.23 21.76 8.22
N MET A 214 18.04 21.21 8.45
CA MET A 214 17.31 21.42 9.68
C MET A 214 18.07 20.86 10.88
N GLY A 215 18.66 19.67 10.71
CA GLY A 215 19.36 18.96 11.76
C GLY A 215 18.40 18.31 12.75
N ASP A 216 18.97 17.58 13.69
CA ASP A 216 18.25 16.95 14.79
C ASP A 216 17.60 17.98 15.72
N VAL A 217 18.18 19.18 15.86
CA VAL A 217 17.49 20.32 16.53
C VAL A 217 16.10 20.52 15.94
N GLY A 218 16.02 20.45 14.61
CA GLY A 218 14.81 20.71 13.87
C GLY A 218 13.81 19.57 13.91
N SER A 219 14.26 18.39 13.50
CA SER A 219 13.36 17.25 13.35
C SER A 219 12.74 16.83 14.68
N LEU A 220 13.51 16.85 15.77
CA LEU A 220 13.03 16.47 17.11
C LEU A 220 12.03 17.49 17.67
N GLN A 221 12.32 18.78 17.54
CA GLN A 221 11.42 19.82 18.07
C GLN A 221 10.07 19.86 17.31
N LEU A 222 10.08 19.61 15.99
CA LEU A 222 8.84 19.56 15.20
C LEU A 222 8.01 18.34 15.56
N GLY A 223 8.65 17.18 15.74
CA GLY A 223 7.96 16.00 16.24
C GLY A 223 7.37 16.21 17.64
N TYR A 224 8.10 16.89 18.54
CA TYR A 224 7.59 17.23 19.87
C TYR A 224 6.38 18.19 19.80
N LEU A 225 6.44 19.22 18.95
CA LEU A 225 5.32 20.15 18.75
C LEU A 225 4.10 19.47 18.13
N LEU A 226 4.28 18.60 17.14
CA LEU A 226 3.20 17.84 16.52
C LEU A 226 2.56 16.85 17.51
N ALA A 227 3.37 16.20 18.36
CA ALA A 227 2.86 15.36 19.44
C ALA A 227 2.00 16.18 20.41
N PHE A 228 2.49 17.32 20.88
CA PHE A 228 1.73 18.22 21.74
C PHE A 228 0.41 18.66 21.09
N CYS A 229 0.43 19.11 19.83
CA CYS A 229 -0.78 19.53 19.11
C CYS A 229 -1.79 18.38 18.97
N SER A 230 -1.31 17.17 18.73
CA SER A 230 -2.18 15.99 18.61
C SER A 230 -2.86 15.59 19.92
N LEU A 231 -2.19 15.78 21.07
CA LEU A 231 -2.75 15.45 22.38
C LEU A 231 -3.64 16.58 22.92
N GLU A 232 -3.22 17.84 22.80
CA GLU A 232 -4.04 18.98 23.23
C GLU A 232 -5.27 19.19 22.33
N GLY A 233 -5.18 18.86 21.04
CA GLY A 233 -6.33 18.86 20.13
C GLY A 233 -7.48 17.97 20.57
N LEU A 234 -7.21 16.94 21.41
CA LEU A 234 -8.24 16.07 21.98
C LEU A 234 -9.08 16.75 23.05
N LYS A 235 -8.45 17.64 23.84
CA LYS A 235 -9.09 18.33 24.96
C LYS A 235 -10.00 19.46 24.50
N VAL A 236 -9.83 19.93 23.26
CA VAL A 236 -10.63 20.99 22.64
C VAL A 236 -12.08 20.56 22.41
N ALA A 237 -12.32 19.26 22.30
CA ALA A 237 -13.59 18.72 21.86
C ALA A 237 -14.25 17.90 22.95
N ASN A 238 -14.92 18.56 23.87
CA ASN A 238 -15.65 18.01 25.01
C ASN A 238 -16.74 16.94 24.69
N SER A 239 -16.66 16.17 23.58
CA SER A 239 -17.55 15.05 23.28
C SER A 239 -17.23 14.16 22.04
N ASN A 240 -16.12 14.25 21.28
CA ASN A 240 -15.98 13.41 20.05
C ASN A 240 -14.59 12.77 19.83
N ASN A 241 -14.53 11.43 19.74
CA ASN A 241 -13.37 10.61 19.27
C ASN A 241 -12.78 11.05 17.92
N VAL A 242 -13.57 11.78 17.14
CA VAL A 242 -13.25 12.29 15.81
C VAL A 242 -11.95 13.09 15.80
N TYR A 243 -11.64 13.85 16.87
CA TYR A 243 -10.43 14.67 16.93
C TYR A 243 -9.16 13.84 17.03
N PHE A 244 -9.18 12.72 17.75
CA PHE A 244 -8.03 11.81 17.80
C PHE A 244 -7.77 11.19 16.45
N LEU A 245 -8.83 10.66 15.83
CA LEU A 245 -8.73 10.04 14.52
C LEU A 245 -8.31 11.08 13.47
N ALA A 246 -8.77 12.33 13.58
CA ALA A 246 -8.31 13.43 12.74
C ALA A 246 -6.81 13.71 12.95
N ALA A 247 -6.31 13.74 14.19
CA ALA A 247 -4.90 13.92 14.48
C ALA A 247 -4.03 12.77 13.92
N LEU A 248 -4.51 11.52 14.00
CA LEU A 248 -3.87 10.37 13.33
C LEU A 248 -3.81 10.58 11.81
N VAL A 249 -4.91 11.05 11.23
CA VAL A 249 -4.99 11.30 9.79
C VAL A 249 -4.06 12.44 9.39
N LEU A 250 -4.02 13.57 10.13
CA LEU A 250 -3.09 14.70 9.88
C LEU A 250 -1.62 14.26 9.86
N LEU A 251 -1.26 13.30 10.73
CA LEU A 251 0.08 12.72 10.84
C LEU A 251 0.26 11.48 9.94
N GLY A 252 -0.64 11.26 8.97
CA GLY A 252 -0.69 10.03 8.17
C GLY A 252 0.61 9.69 7.44
N VAL A 253 1.36 10.69 6.95
CA VAL A 253 2.66 10.46 6.28
C VAL A 253 3.73 9.91 7.25
N PRO A 254 4.11 10.60 8.35
CA PRO A 254 5.07 10.08 9.34
C PRO A 254 4.62 8.78 9.98
N LEU A 255 3.34 8.64 10.29
CA LEU A 255 2.80 7.43 10.90
C LEU A 255 2.88 6.23 9.96
N THR A 256 2.50 6.41 8.69
CA THR A 256 2.54 5.31 7.72
C THR A 256 3.96 4.85 7.45
N ASP A 257 4.91 5.76 7.26
CA ASP A 257 6.31 5.38 6.95
C ASP A 257 6.97 4.62 8.12
N THR A 258 6.79 5.10 9.35
CA THR A 258 7.34 4.45 10.55
C THR A 258 6.69 3.12 10.86
N LEU A 259 5.35 3.06 10.89
CA LEU A 259 4.62 1.83 11.16
C LEU A 259 4.96 0.75 10.13
N THR A 260 5.11 1.13 8.85
CA THR A 260 5.41 0.17 7.79
C THR A 260 6.86 -0.30 7.80
N SER A 261 7.81 0.57 8.15
CA SER A 261 9.20 0.14 8.44
C SER A 261 9.23 -0.87 9.58
N PHE A 262 8.53 -0.58 10.68
CA PHE A 262 8.45 -1.44 11.86
C PHE A 262 7.85 -2.82 11.54
N LEU A 263 6.65 -2.85 10.95
CA LEU A 263 5.95 -4.08 10.57
C LEU A 263 6.73 -4.91 9.55
N ARG A 264 7.41 -4.26 8.60
CA ARG A 264 8.25 -4.94 7.60
C ARG A 264 9.43 -5.68 8.25
N ARG A 265 10.10 -5.07 9.24
CA ARG A 265 11.23 -5.70 9.93
C ARG A 265 10.80 -6.86 10.80
N LEU A 266 9.68 -6.69 11.53
CA LEU A 266 9.04 -7.80 12.24
C LEU A 266 8.74 -8.97 11.29
N GLY A 267 8.17 -8.70 10.12
CA GLY A 267 7.93 -9.71 9.09
C GLY A 267 9.18 -10.35 8.49
N ARG A 268 10.37 -9.74 8.66
CA ARG A 268 11.68 -10.29 8.25
C ARG A 268 12.44 -10.96 9.40
N GLY A 269 11.93 -10.93 10.63
CA GLY A 269 12.66 -11.37 11.82
C GLY A 269 13.87 -10.47 12.16
N GLU A 270 13.93 -9.26 11.63
CA GLU A 270 14.97 -8.27 11.94
C GLU A 270 14.59 -7.46 13.18
N ASN A 271 15.59 -6.90 13.89
CA ASN A 271 15.33 -5.99 15.01
C ASN A 271 14.54 -4.75 14.50
N PRO A 272 13.33 -4.47 15.02
CA PRO A 272 12.50 -3.35 14.58
C PRO A 272 13.15 -1.97 14.74
N PHE A 273 14.07 -1.84 15.71
CA PHE A 273 14.72 -0.59 16.09
C PHE A 273 16.06 -0.36 15.39
N LYS A 274 16.46 -1.23 14.45
CA LYS A 274 17.66 -1.03 13.64
C LYS A 274 17.42 0.12 12.63
N PRO A 275 18.41 0.95 12.26
CA PRO A 275 18.22 1.97 11.22
C PRO A 275 17.78 1.39 9.85
N ASP A 276 16.86 2.04 9.13
CA ASP A 276 16.39 1.62 7.79
C ASP A 276 16.98 2.46 6.65
N ARG A 277 16.90 1.93 5.42
CA ARG A 277 17.10 2.71 4.17
C ARG A 277 15.99 2.50 3.14
N GLU A 278 14.86 1.97 3.58
CA GLU A 278 13.71 1.67 2.72
C GLU A 278 12.46 2.46 3.13
N HIS A 279 12.65 3.71 3.56
CA HIS A 279 11.59 4.70 3.77
C HIS A 279 10.90 5.09 2.45
N ILE A 280 9.71 5.71 2.54
CA ILE A 280 8.83 5.98 1.39
C ILE A 280 9.59 6.80 0.35
N HIS A 281 10.29 7.86 0.78
CA HIS A 281 11.03 8.75 -0.10
C HIS A 281 12.18 8.04 -0.83
N HIS A 282 12.92 7.13 -0.18
CA HIS A 282 13.94 6.32 -0.85
C HIS A 282 13.35 5.36 -1.88
N ARG A 283 12.16 4.80 -1.63
CA ARG A 283 11.47 3.94 -2.59
C ARG A 283 10.95 4.73 -3.78
N LEU A 284 10.46 5.94 -3.56
CA LEU A 284 10.06 6.87 -4.63
C LEU A 284 11.25 7.24 -5.53
N LEU A 285 12.41 7.56 -4.95
CA LEU A 285 13.64 7.79 -5.71
C LEU A 285 14.07 6.54 -6.50
N LYS A 286 13.99 5.35 -5.90
CA LYS A 286 14.29 4.07 -6.58
C LYS A 286 13.32 3.75 -7.72
N LEU A 287 12.12 4.35 -7.75
CA LEU A 287 11.17 4.23 -8.86
C LEU A 287 11.49 5.20 -10.02
N GLY A 288 12.57 5.98 -9.92
CA GLY A 288 13.02 6.91 -10.94
C GLY A 288 12.53 8.35 -10.75
N LEU A 289 11.87 8.68 -9.63
CA LEU A 289 11.47 10.05 -9.33
C LEU A 289 12.68 10.90 -8.97
N THR A 290 12.69 12.16 -9.41
CA THR A 290 13.72 13.11 -8.97
C THR A 290 13.51 13.53 -7.52
N HIS A 291 14.51 14.19 -6.93
CA HIS A 291 14.44 14.71 -5.57
C HIS A 291 13.22 15.63 -5.36
N GLY A 292 13.11 16.69 -6.17
CA GLY A 292 12.00 17.63 -6.07
C GLY A 292 10.63 16.98 -6.32
N GLN A 293 10.56 16.05 -7.28
CA GLN A 293 9.35 15.27 -7.55
C GLN A 293 8.89 14.45 -6.34
N THR A 294 9.84 13.81 -5.65
CA THR A 294 9.56 13.02 -4.45
C THR A 294 9.02 13.90 -3.32
N VAL A 295 9.63 15.07 -3.10
CA VAL A 295 9.20 16.02 -2.07
C VAL A 295 7.79 16.55 -2.34
N VAL A 296 7.52 17.01 -3.57
CA VAL A 296 6.19 17.51 -3.96
C VAL A 296 5.12 16.43 -3.81
N LEU A 297 5.39 15.19 -4.23
CA LEU A 297 4.44 14.09 -4.07
C LEU A 297 4.13 13.81 -2.59
N MET A 298 5.14 13.85 -1.73
CA MET A 298 4.97 13.68 -0.29
C MET A 298 4.18 14.83 0.36
N TRP A 299 4.38 16.07 -0.11
CA TRP A 299 3.55 17.21 0.30
C TRP A 299 2.11 17.04 -0.15
N LEU A 300 1.86 16.54 -1.36
CA LEU A 300 0.50 16.24 -1.82
C LEU A 300 -0.18 15.15 -0.98
N PHE A 301 0.57 14.14 -0.52
CA PHE A 301 0.05 13.17 0.45
C PHE A 301 -0.28 13.84 1.78
N GLY A 302 0.63 14.67 2.30
CA GLY A 302 0.39 15.46 3.51
C GLY A 302 -0.85 16.34 3.39
N LEU A 303 -1.04 17.00 2.25
CA LEU A 303 -2.20 17.85 1.98
C LEU A 303 -3.50 17.04 1.91
N PHE A 304 -3.48 15.87 1.25
CA PHE A 304 -4.61 14.95 1.22
C PHE A 304 -5.04 14.53 2.63
N TYR A 305 -4.08 14.09 3.44
CA TYR A 305 -4.32 13.75 4.85
C TYR A 305 -4.83 14.96 5.65
N MET A 306 -4.26 16.15 5.42
CA MET A 306 -4.71 17.37 6.09
C MET A 306 -6.17 17.69 5.81
N VAL A 307 -6.57 17.66 4.53
CA VAL A 307 -7.96 17.90 4.12
C VAL A 307 -8.88 16.86 4.76
N LEU A 308 -8.53 15.57 4.72
CA LEU A 308 -9.36 14.53 5.35
C LEU A 308 -9.50 14.74 6.86
N GLY A 309 -8.41 15.02 7.57
CA GLY A 309 -8.43 15.25 9.02
C GLY A 309 -9.29 16.45 9.42
N VAL A 310 -9.20 17.56 8.68
CA VAL A 310 -10.03 18.74 8.93
C VAL A 310 -11.51 18.47 8.62
N LEU A 311 -11.82 17.80 7.51
CA LEU A 311 -13.20 17.44 7.15
C LEU A 311 -13.83 16.47 8.15
N MET A 312 -13.04 15.58 8.76
CA MET A 312 -13.54 14.70 9.82
C MET A 312 -14.12 15.49 10.98
N VAL A 313 -13.45 16.58 11.40
CA VAL A 313 -13.91 17.44 12.50
C VAL A 313 -15.16 18.24 12.13
N TYR A 314 -15.32 18.60 10.85
CA TYR A 314 -16.46 19.37 10.37
C TYR A 314 -17.75 18.53 10.23
N TYR A 315 -17.64 17.24 9.88
CA TYR A 315 -18.79 16.39 9.60
C TYR A 315 -19.19 15.46 10.75
N ARG A 316 -20.43 14.95 10.69
CA ARG A 316 -20.98 13.97 11.67
C ARG A 316 -20.13 12.69 11.76
N GLU A 317 -20.23 12.00 12.90
CA GLU A 317 -19.41 10.82 13.26
C GLU A 317 -19.35 9.73 12.18
N PHE A 318 -20.47 9.44 11.51
CA PHE A 318 -20.50 8.45 10.43
C PHE A 318 -19.61 8.86 9.25
N THR A 319 -19.71 10.12 8.80
CA THR A 319 -18.86 10.64 7.72
C THR A 319 -17.41 10.66 8.15
N ALA A 320 -17.11 11.07 9.38
CA ALA A 320 -15.75 11.03 9.91
C ALA A 320 -15.15 9.62 9.88
N THR A 321 -15.95 8.59 10.19
CA THR A 321 -15.53 7.18 10.11
C THR A 321 -15.22 6.77 8.67
N VAL A 322 -16.04 7.16 7.69
CA VAL A 322 -15.76 6.87 6.27
C VAL A 322 -14.52 7.59 5.78
N LEU A 323 -14.33 8.86 6.15
CA LEU A 323 -13.12 9.63 5.82
C LEU A 323 -11.86 9.01 6.43
N PHE A 324 -11.94 8.51 7.66
CA PHE A 324 -10.87 7.75 8.29
C PHE A 324 -10.54 6.47 7.53
N LEU A 325 -11.57 5.69 7.15
CA LEU A 325 -11.39 4.47 6.34
C LEU A 325 -10.76 4.79 4.97
N LEU A 326 -11.13 5.91 4.35
CA LEU A 326 -10.51 6.36 3.11
C LEU A 326 -9.02 6.65 3.30
N ALA A 327 -8.65 7.40 4.35
CA ALA A 327 -7.25 7.68 4.68
C ALA A 327 -6.47 6.37 4.95
N PHE A 328 -7.08 5.43 5.67
CA PHE A 328 -6.50 4.12 5.96
C PHE A 328 -6.28 3.28 4.68
N VAL A 329 -7.28 3.18 3.81
CA VAL A 329 -7.18 2.46 2.53
C VAL A 329 -6.14 3.11 1.62
N PHE A 330 -6.08 4.43 1.57
CA PHE A 330 -5.06 5.16 0.83
C PHE A 330 -3.65 4.85 1.36
N SER A 331 -3.46 4.83 2.69
CA SER A 331 -2.21 4.43 3.33
C SER A 331 -1.79 3.02 2.88
N LEU A 332 -2.71 2.04 2.98
CA LEU A 332 -2.46 0.66 2.58
C LEU A 332 -2.12 0.52 1.08
N TYR A 333 -2.83 1.26 0.23
CA TYR A 333 -2.59 1.29 -1.21
C TYR A 333 -1.15 1.71 -1.53
N TRP A 334 -0.66 2.79 -0.92
CA TRP A 334 0.70 3.29 -1.17
C TRP A 334 1.77 2.37 -0.62
N VAL A 335 1.55 1.80 0.56
CA VAL A 335 2.45 0.79 1.15
C VAL A 335 2.59 -0.41 0.21
N TRP A 336 1.49 -0.91 -0.34
CA TRP A 336 1.53 -1.95 -1.35
C TRP A 336 2.24 -1.50 -2.63
N ARG A 337 1.87 -0.33 -3.17
CA ARG A 337 2.38 0.20 -4.44
C ARG A 337 3.90 0.39 -4.43
N LEU A 338 4.43 0.83 -3.30
CA LEU A 338 5.86 1.01 -3.07
C LEU A 338 6.58 -0.32 -2.79
N GLY A 339 5.88 -1.45 -2.80
CA GLY A 339 6.43 -2.78 -2.62
C GLY A 339 6.94 -3.05 -1.20
N TYR A 340 6.33 -2.45 -0.16
CA TYR A 340 6.69 -2.75 1.24
C TYR A 340 6.33 -4.19 1.62
N LEU A 341 5.24 -4.71 1.05
CA LEU A 341 4.68 -6.05 1.34
C LEU A 341 5.25 -7.15 0.45
N GLU A 342 5.99 -6.78 -0.60
CA GLU A 342 6.78 -7.72 -1.38
C GLU A 342 8.10 -7.94 -0.64
N SER A 343 8.28 -9.12 -0.04
CA SER A 343 9.64 -9.59 0.23
C SER A 343 10.34 -9.66 -1.13
N ARG A 344 11.13 -8.65 -1.48
CA ARG A 344 12.03 -8.66 -2.64
C ARG A 344 13.47 -9.03 -2.28
N GLN A 345 13.72 -9.44 -1.03
CA GLN A 345 15.04 -9.95 -0.63
C GLN A 345 15.19 -11.41 -1.02
N GLY A 346 15.52 -11.64 -2.29
CA GLY A 346 15.72 -12.98 -2.84
C GLY A 346 16.21 -13.01 -4.28
N SER A 347 16.83 -11.92 -4.77
CA SER A 347 17.59 -11.88 -6.03
C SER A 347 19.08 -11.61 -5.76
N ARG A 348 19.60 -12.18 -4.66
CA ARG A 348 21.06 -12.19 -4.35
C ARG A 348 21.74 -13.52 -4.70
N LEU A 349 21.04 -14.47 -5.31
CA LEU A 349 21.69 -15.65 -5.88
C LEU A 349 21.84 -15.41 -7.38
N GLN A 350 23.04 -14.91 -7.71
CA GLN A 350 23.67 -14.71 -9.02
C GLN A 350 23.41 -13.35 -9.69
N ALA A 351 24.53 -12.73 -10.09
CA ALA A 351 24.71 -11.35 -10.47
C ALA A 351 23.91 -10.92 -11.71
N GLY A 352 23.54 -9.65 -11.73
CA GLY A 352 22.78 -8.99 -12.80
C GLY A 352 21.56 -8.29 -12.23
N GLU A 353 21.65 -6.97 -12.14
CA GLU A 353 20.67 -6.06 -11.56
C GLU A 353 19.22 -6.44 -11.92
N THR A 354 18.35 -6.48 -10.91
CA THR A 354 16.92 -6.73 -11.14
C THR A 354 16.36 -5.67 -12.08
N PRO A 355 15.59 -6.05 -13.11
CA PRO A 355 14.84 -5.09 -13.89
C PRO A 355 13.81 -4.45 -12.94
N PHE A 356 14.01 -3.16 -12.66
CA PHE A 356 13.00 -2.36 -12.00
C PHE A 356 11.70 -2.47 -12.80
N PRO A 357 10.51 -2.47 -12.17
CA PRO A 357 9.30 -2.20 -12.92
C PRO A 357 9.53 -0.92 -13.74
N ALA A 358 9.11 -0.92 -15.01
CA ALA A 358 9.34 0.21 -15.93
C ALA A 358 9.11 1.54 -15.19
N PRO A 359 10.02 2.52 -15.31
CA PRO A 359 9.96 3.77 -14.57
C PRO A 359 8.55 4.34 -14.65
N VAL A 360 8.04 4.84 -13.53
CA VAL A 360 6.66 5.31 -13.47
C VAL A 360 6.55 6.50 -14.43
N SER A 361 5.94 6.26 -15.60
CA SER A 361 5.79 7.33 -16.58
C SER A 361 4.83 8.37 -16.00
N TRP A 362 5.29 9.61 -15.90
CA TRP A 362 4.48 10.72 -15.42
C TRP A 362 3.19 10.87 -16.22
N SER A 363 3.26 10.56 -17.51
CA SER A 363 2.11 10.44 -18.41
C SER A 363 1.02 9.51 -17.84
N ARG A 364 1.40 8.35 -17.27
CA ARG A 364 0.45 7.40 -16.68
C ARG A 364 -0.14 7.90 -15.37
N ILE A 365 0.66 8.55 -14.52
CA ILE A 365 0.14 9.16 -13.28
C ILE A 365 -0.81 10.29 -13.62
N TRP A 366 -0.42 11.20 -14.52
CA TRP A 366 -1.25 12.31 -14.96
C TRP A 366 -2.54 11.84 -15.60
N HIS A 367 -2.51 10.80 -16.43
CA HIS A 367 -3.72 10.18 -16.96
C HIS A 367 -4.68 9.74 -15.86
N GLN A 368 -4.16 9.03 -14.85
CA GLN A 368 -4.96 8.57 -13.71
C GLN A 368 -5.52 9.74 -12.91
N ILE A 369 -4.73 10.80 -12.70
CA ILE A 369 -5.16 12.03 -12.03
C ILE A 369 -6.26 12.72 -12.86
N TRP A 370 -6.06 12.92 -14.16
CA TRP A 370 -7.06 13.55 -15.04
C TRP A 370 -8.35 12.77 -15.09
N LEU A 371 -8.29 11.43 -15.18
CA LEU A 371 -9.47 10.58 -15.09
C LEU A 371 -10.17 10.72 -13.73
N LEU A 372 -9.43 10.73 -12.62
CA LEU A 372 -10.00 10.86 -11.28
C LEU A 372 -10.66 12.23 -11.08
N VAL A 373 -9.98 13.31 -11.48
CA VAL A 373 -10.52 14.68 -11.42
C VAL A 373 -11.73 14.80 -12.34
N GLY A 374 -11.65 14.26 -13.56
CA GLY A 374 -12.75 14.24 -14.51
C GLY A 374 -13.97 13.48 -13.98
N ASP A 375 -13.77 12.33 -13.35
CA ASP A 375 -14.86 11.58 -12.71
C ASP A 375 -15.45 12.33 -11.52
N LEU A 376 -14.63 12.97 -10.70
CA LEU A 376 -15.11 13.78 -9.58
C LEU A 376 -16.00 14.92 -10.10
N VAL A 377 -15.57 15.61 -11.16
CA VAL A 377 -16.36 16.65 -11.83
C VAL A 377 -17.64 16.06 -12.43
N GLY A 378 -17.55 14.93 -13.14
CA GLY A 378 -18.69 14.30 -13.79
C GLY A 378 -19.75 13.79 -12.82
N VAL A 379 -19.34 13.16 -11.73
CA VAL A 379 -20.24 12.65 -10.68
C VAL A 379 -20.93 13.81 -9.95
N ASN A 380 -20.20 14.86 -9.61
CA ASN A 380 -20.78 16.03 -8.95
C ASN A 380 -21.68 16.84 -9.89
N ALA A 381 -21.30 17.00 -11.16
CA ALA A 381 -22.16 17.62 -12.17
C ALA A 381 -23.46 16.82 -12.36
N ALA A 382 -23.38 15.48 -12.40
CA ALA A 382 -24.57 14.63 -12.48
C ALA A 382 -25.49 14.79 -11.25
N LEU A 383 -24.89 14.94 -10.06
CA LEU A 383 -25.63 15.21 -8.83
C LEU A 383 -26.34 16.57 -8.89
N LEU A 384 -25.65 17.63 -9.33
CA LEU A 384 -26.23 18.96 -9.50
C LEU A 384 -27.38 18.97 -10.50
N VAL A 385 -27.21 18.30 -11.65
CA VAL A 385 -28.29 18.12 -12.64
C VAL A 385 -29.49 17.41 -12.01
N THR A 386 -29.25 16.36 -11.23
CA THR A 386 -30.32 15.62 -10.55
C THR A 386 -31.05 16.47 -9.52
N ILE A 387 -30.33 17.28 -8.75
CA ILE A 387 -30.91 18.23 -7.79
C ILE A 387 -31.76 19.27 -8.52
N TRP A 388 -31.26 19.80 -9.64
CA TRP A 388 -32.00 20.76 -10.46
C TRP A 388 -33.31 20.15 -10.98
N PHE A 389 -33.26 18.94 -11.54
CA PHE A 389 -34.46 18.24 -11.99
C PHE A 389 -35.43 17.94 -10.85
N LYS A 390 -34.92 17.55 -9.68
CA LYS A 390 -35.77 17.18 -8.53
C LYS A 390 -36.48 18.35 -7.88
N PHE A 391 -35.84 19.51 -7.78
CA PHE A 391 -36.36 20.63 -6.98
C PHE A 391 -36.80 21.85 -7.81
N TYR A 392 -36.25 22.03 -9.02
CA TYR A 392 -36.48 23.24 -9.82
C TYR A 392 -37.21 22.99 -11.13
N SER A 393 -37.11 21.79 -11.74
CA SER A 393 -37.70 21.54 -13.06
C SER A 393 -39.24 21.43 -13.06
N GLY A 394 -39.86 21.18 -11.90
CA GLY A 394 -41.29 20.88 -11.79
C GLY A 394 -41.72 19.50 -12.33
N LEU A 395 -40.82 18.74 -12.97
CA LEU A 395 -41.11 17.42 -13.55
C LEU A 395 -41.13 16.28 -12.53
N ILE A 396 -40.40 16.44 -11.41
CA ILE A 396 -40.37 15.49 -10.31
C ILE A 396 -40.96 16.20 -9.09
N GLN A 397 -42.10 15.73 -8.61
CA GLN A 397 -42.68 16.29 -7.38
C GLN A 397 -41.87 15.77 -6.17
N PRO A 398 -41.24 16.65 -5.36
CA PRO A 398 -40.54 16.22 -4.17
C PRO A 398 -41.57 15.67 -3.15
N PRO A 399 -41.29 14.54 -2.48
CA PRO A 399 -42.11 14.14 -1.34
C PRO A 399 -42.04 15.27 -0.30
N THR A 400 -43.18 15.61 0.29
CA THR A 400 -43.40 16.73 1.24
C THR A 400 -42.57 16.68 2.53
N THR A 401 -41.61 15.76 2.65
CA THR A 401 -40.98 15.37 3.92
C THR A 401 -39.48 15.64 4.04
N ARG A 402 -38.76 16.04 2.97
CA ARG A 402 -37.31 16.35 3.10
C ARG A 402 -36.89 17.65 2.39
N PRO A 403 -36.34 18.64 3.11
CA PRO A 403 -35.89 19.90 2.52
C PRO A 403 -34.62 19.72 1.67
N LEU A 404 -34.38 20.67 0.76
CA LEU A 404 -33.17 20.74 -0.08
C LEU A 404 -31.89 20.73 0.77
N SER A 405 -31.91 21.34 1.96
CA SER A 405 -30.79 21.42 2.89
C SER A 405 -30.28 20.06 3.37
N GLU A 406 -31.16 19.06 3.54
CA GLU A 406 -30.76 17.68 3.88
C GLU A 406 -30.16 16.93 2.68
N PHE A 407 -30.53 17.32 1.45
CA PHE A 407 -30.05 16.70 0.22
C PHE A 407 -28.68 17.27 -0.21
N ILE A 408 -28.43 18.55 0.08
CA ILE A 408 -27.14 19.24 -0.13
C ILE A 408 -26.34 19.28 1.19
N GLU A 409 -26.55 18.33 2.08
CA GLU A 409 -25.57 18.10 3.12
C GLU A 409 -24.26 17.70 2.44
N ALA A 410 -23.24 18.56 2.54
CA ALA A 410 -21.90 18.31 2.02
C ALA A 410 -21.30 16.92 2.39
N PRO A 411 -21.61 16.27 3.54
CA PRO A 411 -21.16 14.90 3.77
C PRO A 411 -21.80 13.88 2.81
N VAL A 412 -23.07 14.02 2.43
CA VAL A 412 -23.76 13.06 1.55
C VAL A 412 -23.22 13.15 0.12
N CYS A 413 -23.05 14.37 -0.40
CA CYS A 413 -22.45 14.61 -1.72
C CYS A 413 -21.01 14.06 -1.80
N LEU A 414 -20.24 14.25 -0.72
CA LEU A 414 -18.87 13.77 -0.62
C LEU A 414 -18.81 12.23 -0.51
N LEU A 415 -19.68 11.61 0.30
CA LEU A 415 -19.80 10.15 0.40
C LEU A 415 -20.18 9.51 -0.94
N LEU A 416 -21.14 10.10 -1.65
CA LEU A 416 -21.54 9.65 -2.99
C LEU A 416 -20.37 9.75 -3.98
N SER A 417 -19.67 10.88 -3.98
CA SER A 417 -18.50 11.09 -4.84
C SER A 417 -17.39 10.07 -4.57
N LEU A 418 -17.06 9.85 -3.30
CA LEU A 418 -16.07 8.85 -2.89
C LEU A 418 -16.50 7.43 -3.22
N GLY A 419 -17.78 7.11 -3.01
CA GLY A 419 -18.37 5.80 -3.35
C GLY A 419 -18.26 5.49 -4.84
N TRP A 420 -18.52 6.47 -5.70
CA TRP A 420 -18.35 6.33 -7.15
C TRP A 420 -16.91 6.13 -7.58
N ILE A 421 -15.98 6.95 -7.06
CA ILE A 421 -14.55 6.79 -7.35
C ILE A 421 -14.07 5.40 -6.91
N LEU A 422 -14.50 4.95 -5.72
CA LEU A 422 -14.19 3.61 -5.24
C LEU A 422 -14.74 2.51 -6.18
N LEU A 423 -16.00 2.63 -6.61
CA LEU A 423 -16.59 1.68 -7.57
C LEU A 423 -15.85 1.65 -8.90
N PHE A 424 -15.49 2.81 -9.46
CA PHE A 424 -14.70 2.90 -10.68
C PHE A 424 -13.31 2.28 -10.51
N TRP A 425 -12.70 2.48 -9.35
CA TRP A 425 -11.39 1.92 -9.02
C TRP A 425 -11.43 0.39 -8.83
N LEU A 426 -12.41 -0.14 -8.09
CA LEU A 426 -12.58 -1.59 -7.88
C LEU A 426 -12.79 -2.35 -9.19
N ASN A 427 -13.43 -1.69 -10.18
CA ASN A 427 -13.65 -2.23 -11.52
C ASN A 427 -12.50 -1.94 -12.50
N GLY A 428 -11.38 -1.37 -12.03
CA GLY A 428 -10.19 -1.15 -12.84
C GLY A 428 -10.35 -0.10 -13.93
N LEU A 429 -11.30 0.84 -13.80
CA LEU A 429 -11.55 1.89 -14.80
C LEU A 429 -10.44 2.97 -14.86
N TYR A 430 -9.50 2.97 -13.92
CA TYR A 430 -8.29 3.79 -13.93
C TYR A 430 -7.05 3.03 -14.44
N SER A 431 -7.22 1.76 -14.84
CA SER A 431 -6.16 0.99 -15.50
C SER A 431 -6.11 1.31 -16.98
N MET A 432 -4.88 1.41 -17.51
CA MET A 432 -4.66 1.83 -18.89
C MET A 432 -4.72 0.62 -19.82
N SER A 433 -5.87 0.39 -20.44
CA SER A 433 -6.08 -0.63 -21.48
C SER A 433 -6.15 0.05 -22.85
N TRP A 434 -5.04 -0.03 -23.58
CA TRP A 434 -4.84 0.61 -24.89
C TRP A 434 -5.48 -0.16 -26.06
N ASP A 435 -5.84 -1.41 -25.79
CA ASP A 435 -6.37 -2.43 -26.70
C ASP A 435 -7.90 -2.36 -26.90
N LEU A 436 -8.61 -1.52 -26.14
CA LEU A 436 -10.07 -1.43 -26.18
C LEU A 436 -10.59 -0.27 -27.03
N SER A 437 -11.65 -0.51 -27.80
CA SER A 437 -12.39 0.51 -28.55
C SER A 437 -13.00 1.58 -27.62
N ARG A 438 -13.25 2.78 -28.16
CA ARG A 438 -13.97 3.85 -27.42
C ARG A 438 -15.34 3.37 -26.94
N PHE A 439 -16.03 2.56 -27.74
CA PHE A 439 -17.32 1.97 -27.39
C PHE A 439 -17.19 0.96 -26.24
N ASP A 440 -16.16 0.11 -26.26
CA ASP A 440 -15.94 -0.87 -25.18
C ASP A 440 -15.62 -0.19 -23.84
N LYS A 441 -14.84 0.89 -23.89
CA LYS A 441 -14.55 1.71 -22.71
C LYS A 441 -15.82 2.32 -22.15
N ALA A 442 -16.65 2.94 -23.00
CA ALA A 442 -17.91 3.53 -22.59
C ALA A 442 -18.89 2.47 -22.03
N ALA A 443 -19.02 1.33 -22.69
CA ALA A 443 -19.87 0.23 -22.24
C ALA A 443 -19.44 -0.33 -20.88
N ARG A 444 -18.13 -0.43 -20.62
CA ARG A 444 -17.60 -0.86 -19.32
C ARG A 444 -17.96 0.14 -18.22
N ILE A 445 -17.80 1.44 -18.48
CA ILE A 445 -18.18 2.51 -17.53
C ILE A 445 -19.68 2.44 -17.24
N THR A 446 -20.52 2.35 -18.29
CA THR A 446 -21.98 2.27 -18.16
C THR A 446 -22.43 1.05 -17.34
N LYS A 447 -21.80 -0.11 -17.51
CA LYS A 447 -22.10 -1.31 -16.68
C LYS A 447 -21.82 -1.07 -15.19
N VAL A 448 -20.71 -0.39 -14.87
CA VAL A 448 -20.36 -0.06 -13.48
C VAL A 448 -21.33 0.97 -12.90
N ILE A 449 -21.72 1.97 -13.69
CA ILE A 449 -22.72 2.96 -13.29
C ILE A 449 -24.09 2.31 -13.05
N LEU A 450 -24.55 1.43 -13.94
CA LEU A 450 -25.82 0.73 -13.76
C LEU A 450 -25.83 -0.09 -12.47
N PHE A 451 -24.75 -0.83 -12.20
CA PHE A 451 -24.60 -1.58 -10.96
C PHE A 451 -24.56 -0.67 -9.72
N GLY A 452 -23.80 0.43 -9.78
CA GLY A 452 -23.69 1.38 -8.68
C GLY A 452 -25.02 2.06 -8.33
N VAL A 453 -25.80 2.47 -9.33
CA VAL A 453 -27.13 3.07 -9.10
C VAL A 453 -28.11 2.04 -8.56
N LEU A 454 -28.07 0.79 -9.03
CA LEU A 454 -28.89 -0.30 -8.47
C LEU A 454 -28.60 -0.50 -6.97
N VAL A 455 -27.32 -0.56 -6.59
CA VAL A 455 -26.90 -0.68 -5.19
C VAL A 455 -27.34 0.54 -4.38
N LEU A 456 -27.19 1.76 -4.92
CA LEU A 456 -27.65 2.98 -4.27
C LEU A 456 -29.18 2.98 -4.06
N GLY A 457 -29.93 2.51 -5.05
CA GLY A 457 -31.37 2.30 -4.96
C GLY A 457 -31.74 1.34 -3.84
N LEU A 458 -31.03 0.21 -3.70
CA LEU A 458 -31.24 -0.75 -2.62
C LEU A 458 -30.90 -0.20 -1.23
N ILE A 459 -29.80 0.56 -1.11
CA ILE A 459 -29.39 1.17 0.18
C ILE A 459 -30.37 2.26 0.61
N THR A 460 -30.93 2.99 -0.34
CA THR A 460 -31.93 4.05 -0.08
C THR A 460 -33.36 3.52 -0.02
N ALA A 461 -33.56 2.22 -0.23
CA ALA A 461 -34.86 1.57 -0.11
C ALA A 461 -35.22 1.43 1.37
N ASP A 462 -36.40 1.92 1.74
CA ASP A 462 -36.99 1.61 3.04
C ASP A 462 -37.64 0.22 2.94
N PRO A 463 -37.22 -0.78 3.74
CA PRO A 463 -37.81 -2.13 3.69
C PRO A 463 -39.31 -2.15 3.97
N THR A 464 -39.82 -1.10 4.63
CA THR A 464 -41.20 -1.02 5.10
C THR A 464 -42.13 -0.30 4.12
N ARG A 465 -41.59 0.35 3.08
CA ARG A 465 -42.38 1.15 2.13
C ARG A 465 -41.97 0.88 0.68
N PRO A 466 -42.93 0.71 -0.24
CA PRO A 466 -42.60 0.59 -1.66
C PRO A 466 -41.97 1.88 -2.18
N PHE A 467 -41.13 1.76 -3.23
CA PHE A 467 -40.49 2.91 -3.85
C PHE A 467 -41.51 3.93 -4.36
N ASN A 468 -41.39 5.17 -3.89
CA ASN A 468 -42.21 6.27 -4.38
C ASN A 468 -41.85 6.62 -5.84
N ARG A 469 -42.84 7.01 -6.66
CA ARG A 469 -42.61 7.45 -8.06
C ARG A 469 -41.51 8.52 -8.16
N SER A 470 -41.52 9.49 -7.25
CA SER A 470 -40.49 10.54 -7.14
C SER A 470 -39.07 9.98 -6.93
N GLN A 471 -38.92 8.93 -6.10
CA GLN A 471 -37.63 8.30 -5.84
C GLN A 471 -37.11 7.54 -7.08
N ILE A 472 -37.99 6.82 -7.78
CA ILE A 472 -37.67 6.11 -9.03
C ILE A 472 -37.24 7.12 -10.10
N SER A 473 -38.01 8.20 -10.29
CA SER A 473 -37.68 9.26 -11.26
C SER A 473 -36.36 9.95 -10.91
N THR A 474 -36.07 10.20 -9.64
CA THR A 474 -34.79 10.77 -9.20
C THR A 474 -33.62 9.85 -9.53
N LEU A 475 -33.72 8.55 -9.21
CA LEU A 475 -32.67 7.57 -9.51
C LEU A 475 -32.46 7.41 -11.02
N PHE A 476 -33.53 7.48 -11.82
CA PHE A 476 -33.45 7.40 -13.28
C PHE A 476 -32.74 8.62 -13.89
N VAL A 477 -33.09 9.84 -13.45
CA VAL A 477 -32.40 11.06 -13.89
C VAL A 477 -30.94 11.03 -13.47
N TYR A 478 -30.64 10.58 -12.25
CA TYR A 478 -29.27 10.43 -11.78
C TYR A 478 -28.47 9.44 -12.62
N LEU A 479 -29.05 8.28 -12.93
CA LEU A 479 -28.45 7.27 -13.82
C LEU A 479 -28.14 7.87 -15.20
N ALA A 480 -29.12 8.53 -15.82
CA ALA A 480 -28.96 9.14 -17.13
C ALA A 480 -27.86 10.22 -17.12
N ALA A 481 -27.88 11.12 -16.14
CA ALA A 481 -26.89 12.17 -15.98
C ALA A 481 -25.47 11.62 -15.78
N LEU A 482 -25.32 10.59 -14.93
CA LEU A 482 -24.03 9.93 -14.70
C LEU A 482 -23.50 9.27 -15.97
N VAL A 483 -24.33 8.48 -16.67
CA VAL A 483 -23.92 7.80 -17.89
C VAL A 483 -23.47 8.80 -18.95
N VAL A 484 -24.20 9.91 -19.14
CA VAL A 484 -23.84 10.92 -20.13
C VAL A 484 -22.59 11.69 -19.73
N LEU A 485 -22.59 12.33 -18.56
CA LEU A 485 -21.52 13.27 -18.17
C LEU A 485 -20.18 12.57 -17.94
N VAL A 486 -20.16 11.43 -17.26
CA VAL A 486 -18.91 10.70 -16.98
C VAL A 486 -18.30 10.17 -18.29
N ASN A 487 -19.12 9.62 -19.20
CA ASN A 487 -18.60 9.15 -20.49
C ASN A 487 -18.12 10.30 -21.37
N LEU A 488 -18.84 11.42 -21.43
CA LEU A 488 -18.41 12.60 -22.20
C LEU A 488 -17.07 13.15 -21.69
N ILE A 489 -16.93 13.34 -20.37
CA ILE A 489 -15.68 13.83 -19.77
C ILE A 489 -14.54 12.86 -20.04
N ARG A 490 -14.75 11.55 -19.88
CA ARG A 490 -13.71 10.54 -20.15
C ARG A 490 -13.30 10.50 -21.63
N LEU A 491 -14.26 10.56 -22.55
CA LEU A 491 -13.97 10.63 -23.98
C LEU A 491 -13.24 11.93 -24.33
N TRP A 492 -13.58 13.03 -23.67
CA TRP A 492 -12.91 14.33 -23.85
C TRP A 492 -11.47 14.30 -23.35
N ILE A 493 -11.21 13.78 -22.14
CA ILE A 493 -9.86 13.60 -21.59
C ILE A 493 -9.01 12.76 -22.54
N ILE A 494 -9.51 11.59 -22.96
CA ILE A 494 -8.80 10.71 -23.90
C ILE A 494 -8.57 11.42 -25.25
N GLY A 495 -9.54 12.23 -25.69
CA GLY A 495 -9.45 13.02 -26.92
C GLY A 495 -8.38 14.11 -26.85
N LEU A 496 -8.32 14.85 -25.74
CA LEU A 496 -7.31 15.88 -25.48
C LEU A 496 -5.92 15.27 -25.37
N GLU A 497 -5.77 14.19 -24.61
CA GLU A 497 -4.51 13.46 -24.49
C GLU A 497 -3.99 13.02 -25.86
N LYS A 498 -4.89 12.51 -26.72
CA LYS A 498 -4.56 12.15 -28.11
C LYS A 498 -4.20 13.36 -28.97
N ARG A 499 -4.91 14.48 -28.83
CA ARG A 499 -4.73 15.70 -29.64
C ARG A 499 -3.41 16.41 -29.33
N TYR A 500 -3.09 16.54 -28.05
CA TYR A 500 -1.92 17.29 -27.60
C TYR A 500 -0.68 16.42 -27.38
N ARG A 501 -0.77 15.09 -27.61
CA ARG A 501 0.33 14.14 -27.35
C ARG A 501 0.97 14.32 -25.97
N ILE A 502 0.16 14.73 -24.97
CA ILE A 502 0.60 15.01 -23.58
C ILE A 502 1.07 13.72 -22.91
N LEU A 503 0.46 12.60 -23.29
CA LEU A 503 1.02 11.30 -23.03
C LEU A 503 2.20 11.10 -23.96
N GLU A 504 3.34 10.71 -23.43
CA GLU A 504 4.31 9.89 -24.16
C GLU A 504 3.55 8.66 -24.71
N TYR A 505 2.92 8.82 -25.86
CA TYR A 505 2.62 7.76 -26.80
C TYR A 505 3.97 7.29 -27.33
N SER A 506 4.86 6.83 -26.44
CA SER A 506 6.09 6.17 -26.82
C SER A 506 5.66 4.78 -27.23
N PRO A 507 5.67 4.47 -28.55
CA PRO A 507 5.42 3.13 -28.97
C PRO A 507 6.50 2.24 -28.36
N LYS A 508 6.09 1.14 -27.74
CA LYS A 508 7.02 0.26 -27.04
C LYS A 508 8.00 -0.32 -28.03
N ASN A 509 9.30 -0.19 -27.75
CA ASN A 509 10.34 -0.87 -28.51
C ASN A 509 10.11 -2.37 -28.39
N THR A 510 9.63 -2.95 -29.48
CA THR A 510 9.14 -4.33 -29.54
C THR A 510 10.03 -5.15 -30.45
N LEU A 511 10.45 -6.31 -29.96
CA LEU A 511 11.22 -7.28 -30.73
C LEU A 511 10.33 -8.45 -31.12
N LEU A 512 10.30 -8.77 -32.41
CA LEU A 512 9.55 -9.91 -32.91
C LEU A 512 10.50 -11.12 -33.00
N VAL A 513 10.15 -12.24 -32.40
CA VAL A 513 10.96 -13.48 -32.45
C VAL A 513 10.28 -14.46 -33.41
N GLY A 514 10.92 -14.70 -34.56
CA GLY A 514 10.45 -15.56 -35.63
C GLY A 514 9.92 -14.82 -36.87
N THR A 515 10.17 -15.40 -38.04
CA THR A 515 9.77 -14.91 -39.38
C THR A 515 8.58 -15.67 -39.96
N SER A 516 7.73 -16.23 -39.10
CA SER A 516 6.59 -17.06 -39.53
C SER A 516 5.56 -16.28 -40.36
N ARG A 517 4.68 -17.01 -41.07
CA ARG A 517 3.52 -16.40 -41.75
C ARG A 517 2.62 -15.65 -40.77
N LYS A 518 2.55 -16.10 -39.50
CA LYS A 518 1.83 -15.40 -38.42
C LYS A 518 2.51 -14.10 -38.03
N ALA A 519 3.85 -14.10 -37.93
CA ALA A 519 4.66 -12.90 -37.67
C ALA A 519 4.44 -11.83 -38.75
N ARG A 520 4.33 -12.24 -40.03
CA ARG A 520 4.02 -11.34 -41.15
C ARG A 520 2.64 -10.69 -41.04
N ASN A 521 1.61 -11.45 -40.69
CA ASN A 521 0.26 -10.91 -40.51
C ASN A 521 0.21 -9.94 -39.32
N LEU A 522 0.88 -10.29 -38.21
CA LEU A 522 1.00 -9.41 -37.05
C LEU A 522 1.69 -8.08 -37.40
N LEU A 523 2.75 -8.10 -38.22
CA LEU A 523 3.42 -6.88 -38.67
C LEU A 523 2.49 -5.99 -39.51
N LYS A 524 1.75 -6.58 -40.46
CA LYS A 524 0.75 -5.86 -41.24
C LYS A 524 -0.35 -5.27 -40.37
N ASP A 525 -0.80 -6.01 -39.36
CA ASP A 525 -1.82 -5.53 -38.41
C ASP A 525 -1.28 -4.38 -37.55
N ILE A 526 -0.02 -4.45 -37.11
CA ILE A 526 0.64 -3.40 -36.34
C ILE A 526 0.81 -2.12 -37.19
N GLU A 527 1.21 -2.26 -38.45
CA GLU A 527 1.37 -1.14 -39.38
C GLU A 527 0.02 -0.52 -39.78
N GLY A 528 -1.00 -1.35 -40.01
CA GLY A 528 -2.36 -0.90 -40.32
C GLY A 528 -3.09 -0.27 -39.14
N ASN A 529 -2.64 -0.51 -37.91
CA ASN A 529 -3.28 -0.02 -36.68
C ASN A 529 -2.28 0.74 -35.78
N PRO A 530 -1.95 2.01 -36.10
CA PRO A 530 -1.02 2.83 -35.29
C PRO A 530 -1.43 3.03 -33.84
N HIS A 531 -2.69 2.74 -33.50
CA HIS A 531 -3.22 2.81 -32.14
C HIS A 531 -2.77 1.65 -31.23
N LEU A 532 -2.15 0.60 -31.77
CA LEU A 532 -1.61 -0.53 -31.00
C LEU A 532 -0.30 -0.21 -30.26
N LEU A 533 0.35 0.91 -30.59
CA LEU A 533 1.54 1.45 -29.91
C LEU A 533 2.74 0.49 -29.83
N TYR A 534 2.91 -0.39 -30.82
CA TYR A 534 4.14 -1.18 -30.98
C TYR A 534 5.10 -0.45 -31.93
N ARG A 535 6.35 -0.23 -31.52
CA ARG A 535 7.44 0.14 -32.42
C ARG A 535 8.30 -1.08 -32.62
N VAL A 536 8.09 -1.78 -33.72
CA VAL A 536 8.94 -2.93 -34.03
C VAL A 536 10.34 -2.41 -34.33
N VAL A 537 11.31 -2.77 -33.48
CA VAL A 537 12.71 -2.36 -33.64
C VAL A 537 13.44 -3.31 -34.59
N GLY A 538 13.04 -4.58 -34.60
CA GLY A 538 13.45 -5.56 -35.60
C GLY A 538 13.00 -6.97 -35.26
N VAL A 539 13.51 -7.94 -36.01
CA VAL A 539 13.11 -9.35 -35.93
C VAL A 539 14.32 -10.21 -35.52
N LEU A 540 14.14 -11.11 -34.56
CA LEU A 540 15.15 -12.07 -34.12
C LEU A 540 14.80 -13.46 -34.65
N GLU A 541 15.74 -14.12 -35.33
CA GLU A 541 15.54 -15.45 -35.90
C GLU A 541 16.69 -16.41 -35.53
N LYS A 542 16.36 -17.70 -35.38
CA LYS A 542 17.34 -18.73 -34.96
C LYS A 542 18.42 -18.97 -36.03
N ARG A 543 18.00 -19.04 -37.30
CA ARG A 543 18.86 -19.16 -38.49
C ARG A 543 18.19 -18.39 -39.62
N SER A 544 18.78 -17.27 -40.04
CA SER A 544 18.34 -16.53 -41.21
C SER A 544 19.54 -16.11 -42.04
N THR A 545 19.44 -16.29 -43.36
CA THR A 545 20.38 -15.76 -44.35
C THR A 545 19.94 -14.38 -44.89
N ALA A 546 18.70 -13.97 -44.62
CA ALA A 546 18.17 -12.67 -45.01
C ALA A 546 18.57 -11.58 -44.00
N ARG A 547 18.93 -10.39 -44.51
CA ARG A 547 19.28 -9.21 -43.70
C ARG A 547 18.06 -8.40 -43.26
N GLU A 548 16.93 -8.54 -43.95
CA GLU A 548 15.71 -7.78 -43.68
C GLU A 548 14.43 -8.63 -43.82
N PHE A 549 13.44 -8.35 -42.99
CA PHE A 549 12.08 -8.92 -43.05
C PHE A 549 11.07 -7.78 -43.09
N GLN A 550 10.38 -7.59 -44.23
CA GLN A 550 9.37 -6.53 -44.40
C GLN A 550 9.88 -5.12 -44.02
N GLY A 551 11.14 -4.79 -44.36
CA GLY A 551 11.76 -3.50 -44.05
C GLY A 551 12.36 -3.36 -42.64
N TYR A 552 12.32 -4.40 -41.81
CA TYR A 552 12.94 -4.43 -40.50
C TYR A 552 14.22 -5.27 -40.47
N PRO A 553 15.26 -4.87 -39.71
CA PRO A 553 16.51 -5.63 -39.62
C PRO A 553 16.28 -6.99 -38.93
N ILE A 554 16.91 -8.04 -39.47
CA ILE A 554 16.92 -9.37 -38.86
C ILE A 554 18.24 -9.59 -38.10
N TRP A 555 18.15 -9.92 -36.82
CA TRP A 555 19.29 -10.40 -36.02
C TRP A 555 19.28 -11.93 -35.94
N SER A 556 20.45 -12.55 -36.09
CA SER A 556 20.61 -14.00 -36.06
C SER A 556 21.20 -14.46 -34.72
N GLY A 557 20.59 -15.50 -34.14
CA GLY A 557 21.06 -16.13 -32.90
C GLY A 557 20.33 -15.64 -31.66
N LEU A 558 19.64 -16.56 -30.98
CA LEU A 558 18.86 -16.28 -29.76
C LEU A 558 19.73 -15.85 -28.57
N GLU A 559 21.04 -16.07 -28.65
CA GLU A 559 22.03 -15.68 -27.63
C GLU A 559 22.28 -14.16 -27.59
N GLN A 560 21.96 -13.43 -28.66
CA GLN A 560 22.13 -11.96 -28.71
C GLN A 560 20.98 -11.20 -28.04
N LEU A 561 19.91 -11.89 -27.63
CA LEU A 561 18.71 -11.28 -27.04
C LEU A 561 19.02 -10.40 -25.81
N PRO A 562 19.90 -10.78 -24.86
CA PRO A 562 20.29 -9.91 -23.74
C PRO A 562 20.94 -8.60 -24.17
N GLY A 563 21.85 -8.65 -25.14
CA GLY A 563 22.56 -7.45 -25.63
C GLY A 563 21.63 -6.50 -26.36
N LEU A 564 20.77 -7.03 -27.24
CA LEU A 564 19.79 -6.23 -27.98
C LEU A 564 18.78 -5.55 -27.07
N VAL A 565 18.34 -6.24 -26.01
CA VAL A 565 17.38 -5.69 -25.04
C VAL A 565 17.94 -4.45 -24.35
N GLN A 566 19.22 -4.48 -23.96
CA GLN A 566 19.87 -3.35 -23.30
C GLN A 566 20.21 -2.22 -24.28
N GLU A 567 20.82 -2.54 -25.43
CA GLU A 567 21.28 -1.53 -26.39
C GLU A 567 20.10 -0.77 -27.03
N LYS A 568 19.06 -1.50 -27.46
CA LYS A 568 17.90 -0.91 -28.13
C LYS A 568 16.74 -0.57 -27.17
N LYS A 569 16.95 -0.74 -25.86
CA LYS A 569 15.93 -0.51 -24.82
C LYS A 569 14.60 -1.21 -25.15
N ILE A 570 14.66 -2.51 -25.39
CA ILE A 570 13.48 -3.31 -25.79
C ILE A 570 12.61 -3.54 -24.55
N GLU A 571 11.34 -3.15 -24.64
CA GLU A 571 10.38 -3.26 -23.54
C GLU A 571 9.45 -4.48 -23.68
N GLU A 572 9.30 -4.98 -24.90
CA GLU A 572 8.37 -6.08 -25.21
C GLU A 572 8.92 -7.04 -26.26
N VAL A 573 8.72 -8.33 -26.05
CA VAL A 573 9.13 -9.40 -26.98
C VAL A 573 7.90 -10.18 -27.40
N ILE A 574 7.61 -10.21 -28.70
CA ILE A 574 6.50 -10.97 -29.26
C ILE A 574 7.08 -12.24 -29.90
N ILE A 575 6.73 -13.41 -29.36
CA ILE A 575 7.16 -14.70 -29.89
C ILE A 575 6.12 -15.19 -30.91
N ALA A 576 6.54 -15.29 -32.17
CA ALA A 576 5.76 -15.74 -33.30
C ALA A 576 6.47 -16.89 -34.03
N LEU A 577 6.90 -17.90 -33.28
CA LEU A 577 7.57 -19.09 -33.80
C LEU A 577 6.58 -20.13 -34.33
N ASN A 578 6.93 -20.85 -35.41
CA ASN A 578 6.16 -21.98 -35.91
C ASN A 578 6.73 -23.29 -35.37
N GLY A 579 6.00 -23.99 -34.49
CA GLY A 579 6.30 -25.38 -34.13
C GLY A 579 7.63 -25.64 -33.41
N SER A 580 8.15 -24.68 -32.65
CA SER A 580 9.44 -24.83 -31.95
C SER A 580 9.41 -25.88 -30.83
N PRO A 581 10.54 -26.57 -30.55
CA PRO A 581 10.67 -27.47 -29.41
C PRO A 581 10.38 -26.75 -28.09
N ARG A 582 9.61 -27.39 -27.20
CA ARG A 582 9.17 -26.83 -25.91
C ARG A 582 10.32 -26.31 -25.02
N GLN A 583 11.52 -26.89 -25.12
CA GLN A 583 12.71 -26.45 -24.40
C GLN A 583 13.21 -25.08 -24.86
N GLU A 584 13.07 -24.76 -26.14
CA GLU A 584 13.56 -23.52 -26.75
C GLU A 584 12.67 -22.33 -26.39
N LEU A 585 11.35 -22.54 -26.38
CA LEU A 585 10.39 -21.56 -25.84
C LEU A 585 10.66 -21.29 -24.35
N LEU A 586 10.88 -22.32 -23.54
CA LEU A 586 11.20 -22.17 -22.12
C LEU A 586 12.52 -21.43 -21.88
N HIS A 587 13.54 -21.70 -22.70
CA HIS A 587 14.81 -20.97 -22.64
C HIS A 587 14.62 -19.49 -22.95
N LEU A 588 13.91 -19.15 -24.03
CA LEU A 588 13.59 -17.77 -24.39
C LEU A 588 12.80 -17.06 -23.30
N LEU A 589 11.78 -17.71 -22.74
CA LEU A 589 10.98 -17.18 -21.64
C LEU A 589 11.84 -16.90 -20.40
N SER A 590 12.72 -17.83 -20.03
CA SER A 590 13.61 -17.66 -18.88
C SER A 590 14.62 -16.53 -19.08
N THR A 591 15.05 -16.28 -20.32
CA THR A 591 15.99 -15.21 -20.64
C THR A 591 15.28 -13.86 -20.66
N CYS A 592 14.09 -13.76 -21.25
CA CYS A 592 13.29 -12.54 -21.23
C CYS A 592 12.83 -12.16 -19.81
N ASP A 593 12.47 -13.14 -18.97
CA ASP A 593 12.09 -12.92 -17.57
C ASP A 593 13.28 -12.38 -16.75
N ARG A 594 14.48 -12.95 -16.95
CA ARG A 594 15.74 -12.42 -16.36
C ARG A 594 16.01 -10.98 -16.77
N LEU A 595 15.65 -10.60 -17.99
CA LEU A 595 15.82 -9.25 -18.53
C LEU A 595 14.66 -8.30 -18.19
N GLY A 596 13.57 -8.80 -17.59
CA GLY A 596 12.39 -8.01 -17.21
C GLY A 596 11.55 -7.51 -18.36
N VAL A 597 11.64 -8.18 -19.51
CA VAL A 597 10.94 -7.79 -20.73
C VAL A 597 9.59 -8.50 -20.79
N THR A 598 8.54 -7.77 -21.16
CA THR A 598 7.21 -8.38 -21.26
C THR A 598 7.16 -9.33 -22.45
N VAL A 599 6.86 -10.61 -22.21
CA VAL A 599 6.76 -11.60 -23.30
C VAL A 599 5.31 -11.88 -23.65
N LYS A 600 4.99 -11.75 -24.94
CA LYS A 600 3.69 -12.04 -25.53
C LYS A 600 3.82 -13.14 -26.58
N THR A 601 2.86 -14.05 -26.67
CA THR A 601 2.76 -15.04 -27.75
C THR A 601 1.44 -14.91 -28.48
N LEU A 602 1.42 -15.31 -29.75
CA LEU A 602 0.18 -15.54 -30.48
C LEU A 602 -0.43 -16.87 -29.99
N PRO A 603 -1.72 -16.90 -29.60
CA PRO A 603 -2.38 -18.13 -29.14
C PRO A 603 -2.41 -19.19 -30.26
N GLU A 604 -2.23 -20.47 -29.91
CA GLU A 604 -2.46 -21.57 -30.84
C GLU A 604 -3.96 -21.92 -30.90
N LEU A 605 -4.43 -22.53 -32.01
CA LEU A 605 -5.84 -22.93 -32.20
C LEU A 605 -6.40 -23.78 -31.05
N LYS A 606 -5.55 -24.51 -30.31
CA LYS A 606 -5.91 -25.31 -29.13
C LYS A 606 -6.10 -24.48 -27.86
N ASP A 607 -5.48 -23.30 -27.78
CA ASP A 607 -5.55 -22.37 -26.65
C ASP A 607 -6.69 -21.35 -26.80
N MET A 608 -7.37 -21.31 -27.95
CA MET A 608 -8.49 -20.40 -28.21
C MET A 608 -9.69 -20.62 -27.28
N ALA A 609 -9.88 -21.85 -26.76
CA ALA A 609 -10.93 -22.15 -25.78
C ALA A 609 -10.72 -21.45 -24.42
N ALA A 610 -9.49 -20.99 -24.12
CA ALA A 610 -9.16 -20.28 -22.88
C ALA A 610 -9.33 -18.76 -22.98
N VAL A 611 -9.51 -18.21 -24.19
CA VAL A 611 -9.70 -16.77 -24.41
C VAL A 611 -11.17 -16.43 -24.23
N ARG A 612 -11.47 -15.65 -23.18
CA ARG A 612 -12.84 -15.37 -22.71
C ARG A 612 -13.77 -14.63 -23.68
N ASN A 613 -13.27 -14.13 -24.82
CA ASN A 613 -14.04 -13.39 -25.82
C ASN A 613 -13.63 -13.79 -27.25
N PRO A 614 -14.54 -14.40 -28.04
CA PRO A 614 -14.24 -14.85 -29.40
C PRO A 614 -14.05 -13.70 -30.42
N GLU A 615 -14.58 -12.51 -30.18
CA GLU A 615 -14.43 -11.35 -31.10
C GLU A 615 -13.02 -10.70 -31.06
N LEU A 616 -12.22 -11.01 -30.04
CA LEU A 616 -10.83 -10.51 -29.88
C LEU A 616 -9.79 -11.46 -30.51
N ALA A 617 -10.21 -12.57 -31.12
CA ALA A 617 -9.33 -13.67 -31.54
C ALA A 617 -8.33 -13.31 -32.65
N GLY A 618 -8.59 -12.26 -33.45
CA GLY A 618 -7.71 -11.85 -34.56
C GLY A 618 -6.41 -11.17 -34.13
N HIS A 619 -6.39 -10.51 -32.97
CA HIS A 619 -5.28 -9.63 -32.55
C HIS A 619 -4.83 -9.85 -31.09
N ALA A 620 -5.40 -10.84 -30.39
CA ALA A 620 -5.12 -11.08 -28.98
C ALA A 620 -3.73 -11.70 -28.77
N LEU A 621 -2.75 -10.86 -28.44
CA LEU A 621 -1.49 -11.29 -27.86
C LEU A 621 -1.72 -11.76 -26.42
N VAL A 622 -1.41 -13.03 -26.13
CA VAL A 622 -1.54 -13.59 -24.77
C VAL A 622 -0.25 -13.34 -24.01
N ARG A 623 -0.36 -12.71 -22.83
CA ARG A 623 0.78 -12.57 -21.91
C ARG A 623 1.04 -13.93 -21.25
N LEU A 624 2.29 -14.38 -21.29
CA LEU A 624 2.69 -15.70 -20.77
C LEU A 624 2.77 -15.78 -19.24
N PHE A 625 2.89 -14.64 -18.58
CA PHE A 625 2.85 -14.53 -17.12
C PHE A 625 1.59 -13.75 -16.75
N PRO A 626 0.50 -14.41 -16.32
CA PRO A 626 -0.65 -13.69 -15.79
C PRO A 626 -0.22 -12.90 -14.56
N GLU A 627 -0.61 -11.62 -14.50
CA GLU A 627 -0.40 -10.82 -13.29
C GLU A 627 -1.14 -11.51 -12.13
N PRO A 628 -0.52 -11.62 -10.94
CA PRO A 628 -1.21 -12.11 -9.76
C PRO A 628 -2.43 -11.20 -9.49
N MET A 629 -3.52 -11.78 -8.97
CA MET A 629 -4.81 -11.15 -8.64
C MET A 629 -4.80 -9.62 -8.51
N VAL A 630 -5.83 -8.97 -9.05
CA VAL A 630 -6.07 -7.52 -8.89
C VAL A 630 -5.93 -7.11 -7.41
N LEU A 631 -5.30 -5.96 -7.17
CA LEU A 631 -4.89 -5.50 -5.83
C LEU A 631 -5.94 -5.70 -4.73
N TRP A 632 -7.17 -5.21 -4.94
CA TRP A 632 -8.21 -5.32 -3.91
C TRP A 632 -8.53 -6.78 -3.58
N GLN A 633 -8.48 -7.67 -4.57
CA GLN A 633 -8.69 -9.10 -4.34
C GLN A 633 -7.55 -9.68 -3.52
N TRP A 634 -6.31 -9.28 -3.80
CA TRP A 634 -5.14 -9.67 -3.01
C TRP A 634 -5.20 -9.12 -1.58
N MET A 635 -5.58 -7.86 -1.40
CA MET A 635 -5.73 -7.23 -0.08
C MET A 635 -6.82 -7.92 0.73
N VAL A 636 -8.01 -8.08 0.16
CA VAL A 636 -9.13 -8.79 0.80
C VAL A 636 -8.72 -10.22 1.14
N LYS A 637 -8.09 -10.95 0.21
CA LYS A 637 -7.55 -12.29 0.46
C LYS A 637 -6.60 -12.28 1.66
N ARG A 638 -5.64 -11.35 1.68
CA ARG A 638 -4.62 -11.29 2.73
C ARG A 638 -5.21 -10.94 4.09
N THR A 639 -6.11 -9.96 4.13
CA THR A 639 -6.80 -9.56 5.36
C THR A 639 -7.65 -10.72 5.88
N LEU A 640 -8.38 -11.41 5.01
CA LEU A 640 -9.14 -12.62 5.37
C LEU A 640 -8.22 -13.74 5.87
N ASP A 641 -7.11 -14.02 5.17
CA ASP A 641 -6.13 -15.02 5.60
C ASP A 641 -5.60 -14.72 7.01
N MET A 642 -5.27 -13.45 7.29
CA MET A 642 -4.75 -13.02 8.58
C MET A 642 -5.81 -13.08 9.68
N LEU A 643 -7.02 -12.54 9.44
CA LEU A 643 -8.12 -12.52 10.41
C LEU A 643 -8.57 -13.93 10.75
N ILE A 644 -8.80 -14.79 9.75
CA ILE A 644 -9.23 -16.17 9.97
C ILE A 644 -8.12 -16.95 10.68
N ALA A 645 -6.85 -16.82 10.28
CA ALA A 645 -5.75 -17.48 10.97
C ALA A 645 -5.60 -17.02 12.42
N ALA A 646 -5.71 -15.70 12.68
CA ALA A 646 -5.66 -15.14 14.02
C ALA A 646 -6.81 -15.63 14.90
N SER A 647 -8.05 -15.64 14.38
CA SER A 647 -9.23 -16.15 15.10
C SER A 647 -9.09 -17.63 15.42
N ILE A 648 -8.65 -18.46 14.47
CA ILE A 648 -8.45 -19.90 14.72
C ILE A 648 -7.31 -20.11 15.72
N LEU A 649 -6.20 -19.37 15.61
CA LEU A 649 -5.09 -19.45 16.57
C LEU A 649 -5.54 -19.04 17.96
N LEU A 650 -6.28 -17.95 18.11
CA LEU A 650 -6.77 -17.47 19.41
C LEU A 650 -7.70 -18.49 20.06
N LEU A 651 -8.65 -19.03 19.30
CA LEU A 651 -9.60 -20.05 19.79
C LEU A 651 -8.92 -21.37 20.12
N SER A 652 -7.91 -21.78 19.34
CA SER A 652 -7.18 -23.04 19.54
C SER A 652 -5.98 -22.90 20.49
N PHE A 653 -5.63 -21.69 20.93
CA PHE A 653 -4.42 -21.44 21.73
C PHE A 653 -4.36 -22.28 23.03
N PRO A 654 -5.42 -22.33 23.86
CA PRO A 654 -5.39 -23.17 25.08
C PRO A 654 -5.21 -24.65 24.75
N PHE A 655 -5.86 -25.11 23.68
CA PHE A 655 -5.78 -26.49 23.22
C PHE A 655 -4.38 -26.85 22.69
N ILE A 656 -3.76 -25.95 21.91
CA ILE A 656 -2.38 -26.12 21.44
C ILE A 656 -1.42 -26.22 22.63
N LEU A 657 -1.56 -25.38 23.67
CA LEU A 657 -0.70 -25.45 24.85
C LEU A 657 -0.81 -26.80 25.57
N VAL A 658 -2.02 -27.33 25.74
CA VAL A 658 -2.23 -28.66 26.32
C VAL A 658 -1.57 -29.74 25.47
N LEU A 659 -1.74 -29.70 24.15
CA LEU A 659 -1.08 -30.66 23.24
C LEU A 659 0.44 -30.56 23.32
N LEU A 660 1.00 -29.35 23.36
CA LEU A 660 2.45 -29.14 23.47
C LEU A 660 2.99 -29.70 24.80
N ALA A 661 2.26 -29.50 25.90
CA ALA A 661 2.64 -30.06 27.21
C ALA A 661 2.59 -31.60 27.22
N LEU A 662 1.53 -32.19 26.65
CA LEU A 662 1.39 -33.66 26.52
C LEU A 662 2.52 -34.27 25.67
N VAL A 663 2.81 -33.65 24.53
CA VAL A 663 3.86 -34.09 23.60
C VAL A 663 5.25 -33.93 24.23
N ALA A 664 5.51 -32.82 24.94
CA ALA A 664 6.76 -32.61 25.65
C ALA A 664 6.97 -33.66 26.75
N ARG A 665 5.91 -33.96 27.53
CA ARG A 665 5.94 -34.99 28.58
C ARG A 665 6.13 -36.40 28.00
N ARG A 666 5.51 -36.69 26.86
CA ARG A 666 5.52 -38.04 26.25
C ARG A 666 6.84 -38.38 25.56
N TYR A 667 7.42 -37.43 24.81
CA TYR A 667 8.60 -37.68 23.97
C TYR A 667 9.91 -37.10 24.53
N GLY A 668 9.86 -36.31 25.62
CA GLY A 668 11.06 -35.76 26.27
C GLY A 668 11.90 -34.83 25.37
N ARG A 669 11.28 -34.23 24.35
CA ARG A 669 11.91 -33.37 23.35
C ARG A 669 11.08 -32.12 23.09
N ALA A 670 11.65 -31.18 22.34
CA ALA A 670 10.92 -30.01 21.88
C ALA A 670 9.60 -30.44 21.19
N PRO A 671 8.44 -29.94 21.67
CA PRO A 671 7.13 -30.39 21.19
C PRO A 671 6.80 -29.86 19.79
N LEU A 672 7.54 -28.87 19.30
CA LEU A 672 7.45 -28.36 17.93
C LEU A 672 8.62 -28.85 17.07
N VAL A 673 8.32 -29.22 15.83
CA VAL A 673 9.29 -29.57 14.79
C VAL A 673 9.24 -28.50 13.71
N ALA A 674 10.40 -27.96 13.34
CA ALA A 674 10.54 -27.02 12.23
C ALA A 674 10.94 -27.78 10.96
N VAL A 675 10.06 -27.80 9.96
CA VAL A 675 10.33 -28.42 8.65
C VAL A 675 10.70 -27.32 7.65
N PRO A 676 11.90 -27.36 7.03
CA PRO A 676 12.30 -26.35 6.04
C PRO A 676 11.55 -26.56 4.73
N VAL A 677 10.69 -25.61 4.37
CA VAL A 677 9.85 -25.67 3.17
C VAL A 677 10.04 -24.46 2.27
N LEU A 678 9.72 -24.62 0.98
CA LEU A 678 9.77 -23.53 0.00
C LEU A 678 8.47 -22.73 -0.02
N GLY A 679 8.61 -21.41 0.10
CA GLY A 679 7.55 -20.42 -0.04
C GLY A 679 7.53 -19.76 -1.41
N LYS A 680 6.85 -18.60 -1.48
CA LYS A 680 6.78 -17.80 -2.70
C LYS A 680 8.19 -17.44 -3.18
N TYR A 681 8.42 -17.54 -4.48
CA TYR A 681 9.68 -17.40 -5.20
C TYR A 681 10.79 -18.36 -4.73
N GLY A 682 10.41 -19.51 -4.16
CA GLY A 682 11.39 -20.49 -3.66
C GLY A 682 12.11 -20.07 -2.37
N ARG A 683 11.55 -19.11 -1.62
CA ARG A 683 12.13 -18.67 -0.34
C ARG A 683 11.96 -19.76 0.73
N PRO A 684 13.05 -20.29 1.32
CA PRO A 684 12.89 -21.23 2.41
C PRO A 684 12.33 -20.53 3.65
N PHE A 685 11.41 -21.19 4.36
CA PHE A 685 10.95 -20.76 5.68
C PHE A 685 10.70 -21.97 6.59
N PRO A 686 10.85 -21.84 7.91
CA PRO A 686 10.57 -22.94 8.84
C PRO A 686 9.05 -23.07 9.04
N LEU A 687 8.51 -24.24 8.70
CA LEU A 687 7.13 -24.60 9.00
C LEU A 687 7.05 -25.35 10.32
N TYR A 688 6.40 -24.76 11.32
CA TYR A 688 6.23 -25.37 12.63
C TYR A 688 5.05 -26.33 12.66
N LEU A 689 5.29 -27.53 13.17
CA LEU A 689 4.30 -28.59 13.35
C LEU A 689 4.44 -29.19 14.75
N ILE A 690 3.35 -29.72 15.32
CA ILE A 690 3.42 -30.48 16.57
C ILE A 690 4.08 -31.83 16.30
N ARG A 691 5.03 -32.21 17.15
CA ARG A 691 5.72 -33.50 17.07
C ARG A 691 4.74 -34.64 17.29
N ILE A 692 4.75 -35.63 16.39
CA ILE A 692 3.89 -36.81 16.45
C ILE A 692 4.63 -38.10 16.85
N SER A 693 5.97 -38.07 16.90
CA SER A 693 6.82 -39.20 17.28
C SER A 693 8.17 -38.70 17.81
N ALA A 694 8.85 -39.53 18.61
CA ALA A 694 10.20 -39.26 19.11
C ALA A 694 11.25 -39.21 17.98
N ARG A 695 10.96 -39.82 16.83
CA ARG A 695 11.84 -39.82 15.65
C ARG A 695 11.45 -38.73 14.65
N ASP A 696 12.44 -37.96 14.19
CA ASP A 696 12.25 -36.82 13.27
C ASP A 696 11.89 -37.26 11.85
N ASP A 697 12.35 -38.44 11.42
CA ASP A 697 12.04 -39.05 10.13
C ASP A 697 10.54 -39.33 9.96
N LEU A 698 9.90 -39.89 11.00
CA LEU A 698 8.45 -40.14 11.02
C LEU A 698 7.64 -38.84 10.99
N CYS A 699 8.13 -37.78 11.63
CA CYS A 699 7.49 -36.46 11.57
C CYS A 699 7.57 -35.87 10.14
N LEU A 700 8.72 -36.00 9.47
CA LEU A 700 8.89 -35.57 8.08
C LEU A 700 8.03 -36.41 7.11
N GLN A 701 7.97 -37.72 7.30
CA GLN A 701 7.12 -38.61 6.50
C GLN A 701 5.64 -38.31 6.70
N ALA A 702 5.21 -38.00 7.93
CA ALA A 702 3.82 -37.63 8.19
C ALA A 702 3.47 -36.30 7.53
N TYR A 703 4.40 -35.35 7.53
CA TYR A 703 4.26 -34.16 6.71
C TYR A 703 4.18 -34.52 5.23
N GLN A 704 5.03 -35.39 4.68
CA GLN A 704 4.96 -35.80 3.28
C GLN A 704 3.75 -36.69 2.95
N ALA A 705 2.91 -37.01 3.94
CA ALA A 705 1.81 -37.97 3.86
C ALA A 705 2.26 -39.36 3.41
N SER A 706 3.49 -39.76 3.75
CA SER A 706 4.11 -41.05 3.43
C SER A 706 4.32 -41.95 4.66
N VAL A 707 3.91 -41.51 5.86
CA VAL A 707 4.11 -42.27 7.09
C VAL A 707 3.22 -43.50 7.15
N ASN A 708 3.79 -44.63 7.55
CA ASN A 708 3.01 -45.82 7.85
C ASN A 708 2.35 -45.66 9.23
N ARG A 709 1.00 -45.71 9.26
CA ARG A 709 0.21 -45.52 10.48
C ARG A 709 0.54 -46.53 11.58
N ALA A 710 1.01 -47.72 11.23
CA ALA A 710 1.39 -48.75 12.19
C ALA A 710 2.59 -48.33 13.06
N GLN A 711 3.41 -47.39 12.58
CA GLN A 711 4.61 -46.91 13.27
C GLN A 711 4.36 -45.75 14.25
N LEU A 712 3.12 -45.25 14.32
CA LEU A 712 2.73 -44.17 15.23
C LEU A 712 2.12 -44.75 16.52
N ASP A 713 2.43 -44.14 17.66
CA ASP A 713 1.80 -44.48 18.94
C ASP A 713 0.38 -43.89 19.04
N ALA A 714 -0.35 -44.16 20.13
CA ALA A 714 -1.73 -43.72 20.27
C ALA A 714 -1.88 -42.18 20.19
N LEU A 715 -0.95 -41.43 20.82
CA LEU A 715 -0.93 -39.97 20.77
C LEU A 715 -0.62 -39.46 19.36
N GLY A 716 0.39 -40.04 18.70
CA GLY A 716 0.75 -39.71 17.32
C GLY A 716 -0.38 -40.01 16.33
N LYS A 717 -1.10 -41.14 16.50
CA LYS A 717 -2.28 -41.49 15.70
C LYS A 717 -3.42 -40.48 15.89
N PHE A 718 -3.72 -40.11 17.14
CA PHE A 718 -4.71 -39.08 17.44
C PHE A 718 -4.37 -37.74 16.79
N LEU A 719 -3.13 -37.27 16.96
CA LEU A 719 -2.66 -36.01 16.37
C LEU A 719 -2.71 -36.03 14.84
N TYR A 720 -2.32 -37.15 14.21
CA TYR A 720 -2.32 -37.31 12.76
C TYR A 720 -3.74 -37.34 12.18
N ASN A 721 -4.67 -38.10 12.80
CA ASN A 721 -6.03 -38.26 12.32
C ASN A 721 -6.88 -36.99 12.51
N SER A 722 -6.70 -36.29 13.62
CA SER A 722 -7.39 -35.02 13.90
C SER A 722 -6.81 -33.83 13.13
N TYR A 723 -5.68 -34.01 12.44
CA TYR A 723 -4.87 -32.93 11.85
C TYR A 723 -4.39 -31.86 12.84
N ALA A 724 -4.54 -32.08 14.16
CA ALA A 724 -4.15 -31.13 15.19
C ALA A 724 -2.68 -30.75 15.11
N TYR A 725 -1.83 -31.65 14.60
CA TYR A 725 -0.40 -31.38 14.43
C TYR A 725 -0.07 -30.22 13.46
N LYS A 726 -1.00 -29.83 12.60
CA LYS A 726 -0.85 -28.72 11.65
C LYS A 726 -1.29 -27.37 12.19
N LEU A 727 -1.95 -27.30 13.35
CA LEU A 727 -2.45 -26.03 13.90
C LEU A 727 -1.37 -24.94 14.02
N PRO A 728 -0.12 -25.24 14.45
CA PRO A 728 0.94 -24.22 14.51
C PRO A 728 1.30 -23.61 13.14
N ALA A 729 0.98 -24.28 12.03
CA ALA A 729 1.20 -23.73 10.68
C ALA A 729 0.37 -22.47 10.40
N LEU A 730 -0.74 -22.25 11.12
CA LEU A 730 -1.53 -21.02 11.02
C LEU A 730 -0.71 -19.78 11.40
N TRP A 731 0.31 -19.94 12.24
CA TRP A 731 1.26 -18.87 12.54
C TRP A 731 2.01 -18.39 11.29
N SER A 732 2.36 -19.31 10.39
CA SER A 732 3.00 -18.97 9.10
C SER A 732 2.03 -18.26 8.14
N VAL A 733 0.73 -18.50 8.28
CA VAL A 733 -0.31 -17.74 7.57
C VAL A 733 -0.42 -16.34 8.16
N PHE A 734 -0.46 -16.20 9.48
CA PHE A 734 -0.50 -14.91 10.16
C PHE A 734 0.70 -14.02 9.80
N ILE A 735 1.93 -14.56 9.89
CA ILE A 735 3.16 -13.84 9.49
C ILE A 735 3.19 -13.53 7.99
N GLY A 736 2.62 -14.40 7.15
CA GLY A 736 2.49 -14.18 5.70
C GLY A 736 3.48 -14.92 4.82
N HIS A 737 4.17 -15.92 5.37
CA HIS A 737 4.89 -16.92 4.57
C HIS A 737 3.92 -17.83 3.81
N MET A 738 2.75 -18.09 4.38
CA MET A 738 1.68 -18.91 3.81
C MET A 738 0.38 -18.12 3.62
N SER A 739 -0.56 -18.74 2.92
CA SER A 739 -1.96 -18.33 2.71
C SER A 739 -2.87 -19.47 3.21
N LEU A 740 -4.15 -19.21 3.48
CA LEU A 740 -5.09 -20.31 3.80
C LEU A 740 -5.30 -21.22 2.60
N VAL A 741 -5.44 -20.62 1.43
CA VAL A 741 -5.62 -21.31 0.15
C VAL A 741 -4.40 -21.11 -0.74
N GLY A 742 -3.87 -22.19 -1.30
CA GLY A 742 -2.75 -22.20 -2.22
C GLY A 742 -2.15 -23.60 -2.41
N PRO A 743 -1.18 -23.77 -3.31
CA PRO A 743 -0.47 -25.04 -3.45
C PRO A 743 0.21 -25.40 -2.14
N ARG A 744 0.17 -26.68 -1.75
CA ARG A 744 0.86 -27.13 -0.53
C ARG A 744 2.35 -26.77 -0.58
N PRO A 745 2.96 -26.28 0.51
CA PRO A 745 4.41 -26.10 0.56
C PRO A 745 5.11 -27.46 0.43
N GLU A 746 6.27 -27.48 -0.23
CA GLU A 746 7.09 -28.68 -0.39
C GLU A 746 8.54 -28.38 0.01
N THR A 747 9.30 -29.41 0.38
CA THR A 747 10.71 -29.24 0.78
C THR A 747 11.60 -28.98 -0.43
N ALA A 748 12.77 -28.35 -0.19
CA ALA A 748 13.76 -28.10 -1.23
C ALA A 748 14.29 -29.39 -1.88
N GLU A 749 14.39 -30.47 -1.10
CA GLU A 749 14.78 -31.80 -1.58
C GLU A 749 13.73 -32.38 -2.53
N TRP A 750 12.45 -32.30 -2.17
CA TRP A 750 11.36 -32.74 -3.02
C TRP A 750 11.38 -31.99 -4.35
N TYR A 751 11.57 -30.66 -4.31
CA TYR A 751 11.64 -29.85 -5.51
C TYR A 751 12.81 -30.24 -6.42
N ARG A 752 14.02 -30.42 -5.85
CA ARG A 752 15.21 -30.86 -6.60
C ARG A 752 15.01 -32.23 -7.26
N ARG A 753 14.29 -33.15 -6.61
CA ARG A 753 14.03 -34.50 -7.12
C ARG A 753 13.09 -34.51 -8.33
N TYR A 754 12.07 -33.66 -8.32
CA TYR A 754 10.98 -33.71 -9.31
C TYR A 754 11.00 -32.56 -10.34
N SER A 755 11.82 -31.53 -10.15
CA SER A 755 11.90 -30.38 -11.07
C SER A 755 12.29 -30.79 -12.51
N GLY A 756 13.08 -31.85 -12.66
CA GLY A 756 13.45 -32.40 -13.98
C GLY A 756 12.39 -33.31 -14.61
N GLN A 757 11.44 -33.83 -13.82
CA GLN A 757 10.47 -34.86 -14.25
C GLN A 757 9.06 -34.29 -14.48
N LEU A 758 8.70 -33.20 -13.82
CA LEU A 758 7.36 -32.61 -13.84
C LEU A 758 7.36 -31.22 -14.52
N PRO A 759 6.71 -31.07 -15.68
CA PRO A 759 6.62 -29.77 -16.34
C PRO A 759 5.82 -28.77 -15.49
N PHE A 760 6.21 -27.50 -15.56
CA PHE A 760 5.56 -26.36 -14.89
C PHE A 760 5.60 -26.37 -13.34
N LEU A 761 6.40 -27.23 -12.72
CA LEU A 761 6.52 -27.30 -11.26
C LEU A 761 6.93 -25.96 -10.62
N HIS A 762 7.81 -25.21 -11.30
CA HIS A 762 8.26 -23.88 -10.87
C HIS A 762 7.11 -22.86 -10.77
N ARG A 763 6.01 -23.02 -11.53
CA ARG A 763 4.87 -22.09 -11.49
C ARG A 763 4.20 -22.06 -10.11
N ARG A 764 4.29 -23.15 -9.34
CA ARG A 764 3.77 -23.21 -7.96
C ARG A 764 4.47 -22.23 -7.02
N LEU A 765 5.74 -21.93 -7.29
CA LEU A 765 6.53 -21.00 -6.49
C LEU A 765 6.13 -19.54 -6.77
N LEU A 766 5.33 -19.24 -7.80
CA LEU A 766 4.91 -17.86 -8.08
C LEU A 766 3.93 -17.30 -7.04
N VAL A 767 3.33 -18.17 -6.24
CA VAL A 767 2.25 -17.82 -5.29
C VAL A 767 2.62 -18.28 -3.88
N ARG A 768 1.96 -17.71 -2.86
CA ARG A 768 2.18 -18.17 -1.49
C ARG A 768 1.62 -19.58 -1.34
N PRO A 769 2.34 -20.51 -0.71
CA PRO A 769 1.81 -21.82 -0.45
C PRO A 769 0.62 -21.76 0.51
N GLY A 770 -0.29 -22.70 0.35
CA GLY A 770 -1.55 -22.81 1.09
C GLY A 770 -1.51 -23.86 2.19
N LEU A 771 -2.32 -23.63 3.22
CA LEU A 771 -2.69 -24.66 4.20
C LEU A 771 -3.63 -25.71 3.55
N THR A 772 -4.52 -25.22 2.69
CA THR A 772 -5.43 -26.01 1.83
C THR A 772 -5.20 -25.66 0.34
N GLY A 773 -5.43 -26.60 -0.56
CA GLY A 773 -5.25 -26.37 -2.00
C GLY A 773 -6.21 -27.18 -2.88
N LEU A 774 -6.39 -26.73 -4.13
CA LEU A 774 -7.33 -27.36 -5.08
C LEU A 774 -7.06 -28.85 -5.28
N ALA A 775 -5.78 -29.23 -5.39
CA ALA A 775 -5.39 -30.63 -5.57
C ALA A 775 -5.78 -31.50 -4.37
N GLN A 776 -5.68 -30.99 -3.13
CA GLN A 776 -6.04 -31.72 -1.91
C GLN A 776 -7.55 -31.95 -1.80
N VAL A 777 -8.35 -31.06 -2.38
CA VAL A 777 -9.81 -31.13 -2.34
C VAL A 777 -10.38 -32.06 -3.41
N LYS A 778 -9.84 -31.98 -4.64
CA LYS A 778 -10.38 -32.74 -5.78
C LYS A 778 -9.88 -34.18 -5.87
N TYR A 779 -8.71 -34.48 -5.32
CA TYR A 779 -8.11 -35.81 -5.42
C TYR A 779 -7.68 -36.35 -4.05
N ARG A 780 -8.07 -37.59 -3.76
CA ARG A 780 -7.43 -38.40 -2.72
C ARG A 780 -6.26 -39.12 -3.38
N PHE A 781 -5.06 -38.98 -2.81
CA PHE A 781 -3.84 -39.53 -3.40
C PHE A 781 -3.69 -41.01 -3.00
N ASP A 782 -3.44 -41.88 -3.96
CA ASP A 782 -2.99 -43.27 -3.77
C ASP A 782 -1.56 -43.38 -4.34
N HIS A 783 -0.58 -42.82 -3.63
CA HIS A 783 0.89 -42.97 -3.75
C HIS A 783 1.59 -43.18 -5.12
N SER A 784 0.92 -43.04 -6.26
CA SER A 784 1.44 -43.39 -7.59
C SER A 784 2.12 -42.19 -8.28
N GLN A 785 3.07 -42.45 -9.18
CA GLN A 785 3.69 -41.37 -9.98
C GLN A 785 2.69 -40.65 -10.90
N ARG A 786 1.60 -41.33 -11.31
CA ARG A 786 0.54 -40.75 -12.14
C ARG A 786 -0.23 -39.67 -11.36
N ASP A 787 -0.45 -39.89 -10.07
CA ASP A 787 -1.11 -38.93 -9.17
C ASP A 787 -0.29 -37.64 -8.99
N LEU A 788 1.04 -37.75 -8.99
CA LEU A 788 1.92 -36.59 -8.82
C LEU A 788 1.81 -35.60 -10.00
N ARG A 789 1.66 -36.11 -11.23
CA ARG A 789 1.43 -35.27 -12.42
C ARG A 789 0.08 -34.58 -12.35
N GLU A 790 -0.98 -35.30 -11.99
CA GLU A 790 -2.33 -34.72 -11.84
C GLU A 790 -2.36 -33.64 -10.74
N ARG A 791 -1.67 -33.88 -9.62
CA ARG A 791 -1.51 -32.89 -8.54
C ARG A 791 -0.93 -31.57 -9.04
N VAL A 792 0.17 -31.65 -9.79
CA VAL A 792 0.82 -30.44 -10.35
C VAL A 792 -0.10 -29.73 -11.34
N LYS A 793 -0.88 -30.45 -12.15
CA LYS A 793 -1.86 -29.82 -13.06
C LYS A 793 -2.89 -28.97 -12.31
N PHE A 794 -3.46 -29.47 -11.21
CA PHE A 794 -4.42 -28.69 -10.41
C PHE A 794 -3.76 -27.50 -9.71
N ASP A 795 -2.53 -27.66 -9.22
CA ASP A 795 -1.78 -26.56 -8.61
C ASP A 795 -1.45 -25.46 -9.64
N VAL A 796 -1.09 -25.83 -10.88
CA VAL A 796 -0.87 -24.88 -11.98
C VAL A 796 -2.17 -24.21 -12.42
N TYR A 797 -3.26 -24.97 -12.55
CA TYR A 797 -4.58 -24.42 -12.87
C TYR A 797 -5.04 -23.39 -11.84
N TYR A 798 -4.76 -23.65 -10.54
CA TYR A 798 -5.02 -22.67 -9.48
C TYR A 798 -4.20 -21.40 -9.69
N VAL A 799 -2.90 -21.51 -9.98
CA VAL A 799 -2.02 -20.36 -10.23
C VAL A 799 -2.50 -19.51 -11.42
N GLU A 800 -3.05 -20.15 -12.46
CA GLU A 800 -3.54 -19.44 -13.65
C GLU A 800 -4.92 -18.80 -13.45
N ASN A 801 -5.73 -19.31 -12.52
CA ASN A 801 -7.12 -18.87 -12.29
C ASN A 801 -7.34 -18.26 -10.90
N LEU A 802 -6.28 -17.67 -10.33
CA LEU A 802 -6.29 -17.06 -9.01
C LEU A 802 -7.36 -15.97 -8.92
N SER A 803 -8.32 -16.17 -8.02
CA SER A 803 -9.41 -15.24 -7.73
C SER A 803 -10.00 -15.53 -6.36
N LEU A 804 -10.60 -14.53 -5.72
CA LEU A 804 -11.30 -14.71 -4.44
C LEU A 804 -12.42 -15.77 -4.54
N ARG A 805 -13.13 -15.82 -5.67
CA ARG A 805 -14.17 -16.82 -5.92
C ARG A 805 -13.61 -18.24 -5.90
N MET A 806 -12.43 -18.45 -6.49
CA MET A 806 -11.78 -19.75 -6.50
C MET A 806 -11.33 -20.15 -5.09
N ASP A 807 -10.77 -19.21 -4.33
CA ASP A 807 -10.36 -19.45 -2.94
C ASP A 807 -11.55 -19.82 -2.04
N LEU A 808 -12.65 -19.07 -2.12
CA LEU A 808 -13.85 -19.35 -1.34
C LEU A 808 -14.41 -20.74 -1.67
N ARG A 809 -14.40 -21.12 -2.95
CA ARG A 809 -14.81 -22.46 -3.40
C ARG A 809 -13.93 -23.55 -2.80
N ILE A 810 -12.60 -23.35 -2.77
CA ILE A 810 -11.66 -24.31 -2.18
C ILE A 810 -11.87 -24.43 -0.67
N LEU A 811 -12.07 -23.32 0.05
CA LEU A 811 -12.36 -23.33 1.49
C LEU A 811 -13.65 -24.08 1.82
N LEU A 812 -14.75 -23.79 1.10
CA LEU A 812 -16.03 -24.47 1.28
C LEU A 812 -15.93 -25.98 1.04
N LEU A 813 -15.27 -26.38 -0.06
CA LEU A 813 -15.07 -27.78 -0.36
C LEU A 813 -14.16 -28.48 0.67
N SER A 814 -13.15 -27.78 1.20
CA SER A 814 -12.29 -28.29 2.28
C SER A 814 -13.07 -28.52 3.57
N LEU A 815 -13.96 -27.59 3.94
CA LEU A 815 -14.84 -27.71 5.10
C LEU A 815 -15.80 -28.90 4.95
N LEU A 816 -16.44 -29.05 3.79
CA LEU A 816 -17.33 -30.17 3.49
C LEU A 816 -16.61 -31.52 3.56
N LEU A 817 -15.34 -31.59 3.13
CA LEU A 817 -14.53 -32.81 3.23
C LEU A 817 -14.20 -33.18 4.67
N LEU A 818 -13.87 -32.20 5.52
CA LEU A 818 -13.63 -32.41 6.95
C LEU A 818 -14.89 -32.97 7.65
N ILE A 819 -16.06 -32.38 7.38
CA ILE A 819 -17.34 -32.83 7.96
C ILE A 819 -17.68 -34.25 7.48
N ARG A 820 -17.50 -34.56 6.19
CA ARG A 820 -17.76 -35.91 5.64
C ARG A 820 -16.80 -36.97 6.17
N GLN A 821 -15.56 -36.60 6.52
CA GLN A 821 -14.61 -37.52 7.15
C GLN A 821 -14.98 -37.82 8.61
N GLY A 822 -15.48 -36.82 9.36
CA GLY A 822 -16.03 -37.02 10.70
C GLY A 822 -17.20 -38.03 10.71
N ASN A 823 -18.09 -37.98 9.72
CA ASN A 823 -19.24 -38.88 9.64
C ASN A 823 -18.93 -40.32 9.17
N ARG A 824 -17.72 -40.60 8.65
CA ARG A 824 -17.31 -41.98 8.30
C ARG A 824 -16.51 -42.65 9.41
N ALA A 825 -15.85 -41.89 10.28
CA ALA A 825 -15.15 -42.44 11.44
C ALA A 825 -16.12 -43.09 12.46
N GLY A 826 -17.42 -42.78 12.42
CA GLY A 826 -18.44 -43.45 13.24
C GLY A 826 -19.22 -44.57 12.54
N LYS A 827 -18.75 -45.09 11.40
CA LYS A 827 -19.39 -46.22 10.68
C LYS A 827 -18.50 -47.45 10.51
N ASP A 828 -17.26 -47.38 10.96
CA ASP A 828 -16.31 -48.50 10.99
C ASP A 828 -15.91 -48.86 12.46
N GLU A 829 -16.84 -48.66 13.41
CA GLU A 829 -16.79 -49.28 14.75
C GLU A 829 -17.76 -50.46 14.82
#